data_AF-A0A2V0P6P6-F1
#
_entry.id   AF-A0A2V0P6P6-F1
#
_cell.length_a   1.000
_cell.length_b   1.000
_cell.length_c   1.000
_cell.angle_alpha   90.00
_cell.angle_beta   90.00
_cell.angle_gamma   90.00
#
_symmetry.space_group_name_H-M   'P 1'
#
loop_
_entity.id
_entity.type
_entity.pdbx_description
1 polymer ?
#
loop_
_entity_poly.entity_id
_entity_poly.type
_entity_poly.pdbx_seq_one_letter_code
_entity_poly.pdbx_strand_id
1 'polypeptide(L)'
;MLSREASGSALARQPRPAASAVAPVRPSLPQRPPPLPRAAWPQPRRPASGRGRALPAPPPRASSEQQQQTAAASAAEGGSHVANSVATPAGTFALGSFLSLRPDAASAVAEAVEAITSRHGPCFQPTLAVVFAAAAYGDGLEEVVPALRQLLPSLRHVFGCTSFGVVGSATDAPADAEGVAGLSLVLGALPGVEVSVTHTLRSGIPDEDASPEAWSDLVGMEPGSQAHTSFLVLADPKFQQTRPLLAGLDFAFPSATKVGGVISSGQRYKRRAMYAWSADGPVRAGEGRRQAARQRQRSSAAGEQQQTAQPTPTQQQQAQRPRQGLLGSFFSRLTGNFAEEPAPGRSGSAAEPAQPPASDAAADEGGDDVGGDAGLHMYGAAVLALRGPAYFEPITSQGYRAVGNRSWVVGRVSRDGSAIYSLLDPEEAARAGGDAEEVLPLVAMCEMLESASLGSEEGDLSASELDELSDDRVWVAIAPDALAADADIAPEDYQMMKLTDYDEAFGAVGVDGQVRSGYRLKLVLRDPEGIRADLAERLLATKRGDLAAVLAGAPRPPALGALLFVDLERGAGLHGEAGYEAGQVGAFLPVPLGGMYAAAEVSTVNRKAALYELATVAAVLRVDTAAAQGPTADAGSAAAQQQGGGGSESAAG
;
A
#
# COMPACT_ATOMS: atom_id res chain seq x y z
N MET A 1 -67.25 17.75 -25.11
CA MET A 1 -67.30 16.96 -23.86
C MET A 1 -66.10 17.39 -23.04
N LEU A 2 -66.30 18.18 -21.98
CA LEU A 2 -66.54 17.71 -20.59
C LEU A 2 -65.30 16.95 -20.02
N SER A 3 -64.77 17.25 -18.84
CA SER A 3 -64.81 18.43 -17.95
C SER A 3 -63.99 18.13 -16.70
N ARG A 4 -63.19 19.10 -16.19
CA ARG A 4 -62.73 19.19 -14.77
C ARG A 4 -61.87 18.01 -14.25
N GLU A 5 -61.17 18.09 -13.12
CA GLU A 5 -61.06 19.14 -12.10
C GLU A 5 -59.63 19.18 -11.53
N ALA A 6 -59.16 20.35 -11.09
CA ALA A 6 -57.90 20.49 -10.36
C ALA A 6 -58.19 20.76 -8.88
N SER A 7 -57.57 19.98 -7.99
CA SER A 7 -57.62 20.20 -6.54
C SER A 7 -56.25 20.63 -6.03
N GLY A 8 -56.15 21.90 -5.64
CA GLY A 8 -55.01 22.38 -4.85
C GLY A 8 -55.18 22.04 -3.37
N SER A 9 -54.06 21.85 -2.67
CA SER A 9 -54.02 21.84 -1.21
C SER A 9 -53.10 22.95 -0.73
N ALA A 10 -53.67 23.93 -0.01
CA ALA A 10 -52.92 25.04 0.55
C ALA A 10 -52.54 24.72 2.00
N LEU A 11 -51.24 24.62 2.29
CA LEU A 11 -50.73 24.49 3.65
C LEU A 11 -50.61 25.88 4.29
N ALA A 12 -51.34 26.07 5.39
CA ALA A 12 -51.50 27.35 6.06
C ALA A 12 -50.24 27.75 6.84
N ARG A 13 -49.86 29.04 6.75
CA ARG A 13 -48.86 29.64 7.64
C ARG A 13 -49.44 29.75 9.06
N GLN A 14 -48.77 29.15 10.05
CA GLN A 14 -49.03 29.44 11.47
C GLN A 14 -48.20 30.66 11.94
N PRO A 15 -48.72 31.48 12.87
CA PRO A 15 -48.06 32.69 13.33
C PRO A 15 -46.99 32.45 14.41
N ARG A 16 -45.91 33.24 14.38
CA ARG A 16 -44.88 33.29 15.43
C ARG A 16 -45.46 33.86 16.75
N PRO A 17 -45.17 33.29 17.92
CA PRO A 17 -45.38 33.97 19.19
C PRO A 17 -44.34 35.09 19.39
N ALA A 18 -44.74 36.18 20.04
CA ALA A 18 -43.86 37.31 20.32
C ALA A 18 -43.01 37.05 21.58
N ALA A 19 -41.70 37.25 21.47
CA ALA A 19 -40.79 37.17 22.61
C ALA A 19 -40.96 38.38 23.55
N SER A 20 -41.08 38.13 24.85
CA SER A 20 -41.17 39.17 25.88
C SER A 20 -39.77 39.71 26.19
N ALA A 21 -39.60 41.04 26.12
CA ALA A 21 -38.32 41.68 26.44
C ALA A 21 -38.12 41.78 27.95
N VAL A 22 -37.17 41.01 28.49
CA VAL A 22 -36.67 41.15 29.87
C VAL A 22 -35.16 41.39 29.80
N ALA A 23 -34.73 42.57 30.24
CA ALA A 23 -33.31 42.94 30.25
C ALA A 23 -32.59 42.36 31.48
N PRO A 24 -31.51 41.57 31.32
CA PRO A 24 -30.69 41.16 32.44
C PRO A 24 -29.71 42.26 32.88
N VAL A 25 -29.46 42.29 34.19
CA VAL A 25 -28.62 43.28 34.88
C VAL A 25 -27.13 43.03 34.62
N ARG A 26 -26.34 44.10 34.43
CA ARG A 26 -24.87 44.03 34.36
C ARG A 26 -24.27 43.55 35.69
N PRO A 27 -23.50 42.44 35.74
CA PRO A 27 -22.61 42.17 36.85
C PRO A 27 -21.33 43.02 36.74
N SER A 28 -20.83 43.52 37.86
CA SER A 28 -19.64 44.36 37.96
C SER A 28 -18.34 43.54 37.99
N LEU A 29 -17.36 43.96 37.17
CA LEU A 29 -16.01 43.38 37.11
C LEU A 29 -15.26 43.45 38.45
N PRO A 30 -14.65 42.36 38.95
CA PRO A 30 -13.63 42.42 40.00
C PRO A 30 -12.31 42.97 39.45
N GLN A 31 -11.58 43.72 40.28
CA GLN A 31 -10.36 44.44 39.86
C GLN A 31 -9.14 43.51 39.74
N ARG A 32 -8.26 43.81 38.76
CA ARG A 32 -6.95 43.16 38.59
C ARG A 32 -6.02 43.48 39.78
N PRO A 33 -5.32 42.49 40.37
CA PRO A 33 -4.18 42.75 41.26
C PRO A 33 -2.96 43.29 40.47
N PRO A 34 -2.04 44.03 41.12
CA PRO A 34 -0.88 44.63 40.45
C PRO A 34 0.21 43.60 40.12
N PRO A 35 1.06 43.85 39.09
CA PRO A 35 2.13 42.93 38.70
C PRO A 35 3.30 42.94 39.70
N LEU A 36 3.85 41.75 39.98
CA LEU A 36 5.10 41.58 40.73
C LEU A 36 6.33 41.89 39.84
N PRO A 37 7.45 42.34 40.44
CA PRO A 37 8.59 42.86 39.67
C PRO A 37 9.41 41.76 38.97
N ARG A 38 9.90 42.07 37.76
CA ARG A 38 10.80 41.22 36.96
C ARG A 38 12.09 40.90 37.72
N ALA A 39 12.32 39.63 38.03
CA ALA A 39 13.63 39.12 38.42
C ALA A 39 14.52 38.99 37.17
N ALA A 40 15.66 39.69 37.14
CA ALA A 40 16.60 39.64 36.03
C ALA A 40 17.40 38.33 36.04
N TRP A 41 17.31 37.55 34.96
CA TRP A 41 18.20 36.40 34.72
C TRP A 41 19.43 36.84 33.89
N PRO A 42 20.63 36.30 34.19
CA PRO A 42 21.88 36.80 33.63
C PRO A 42 22.12 36.32 32.18
N GLN A 43 22.70 37.20 31.35
CA GLN A 43 23.01 36.84 29.96
C GLN A 43 24.16 35.84 29.85
N PRO A 44 24.09 34.84 28.94
CA PRO A 44 25.20 33.96 28.63
C PRO A 44 26.31 34.72 27.90
N ARG A 45 27.57 34.54 28.34
CA ARG A 45 28.75 35.19 27.76
C ARG A 45 29.07 34.60 26.38
N ARG A 46 29.34 35.47 25.40
CA ARG A 46 29.97 35.08 24.12
C ARG A 46 31.39 34.52 24.38
N PRO A 47 31.77 33.36 23.82
CA PRO A 47 33.16 32.97 23.68
C PRO A 47 33.84 33.75 22.53
N ALA A 48 35.12 34.06 22.69
CA ALA A 48 35.88 34.90 21.77
C ALA A 48 36.45 34.13 20.57
N SER A 49 36.76 34.85 19.49
CA SER A 49 37.39 34.34 18.28
C SER A 49 38.85 33.92 18.51
N GLY A 50 39.17 32.64 18.29
CA GLY A 50 40.54 32.12 18.25
C GLY A 50 41.01 31.85 16.81
N ARG A 51 42.18 32.37 16.43
CA ARG A 51 42.81 32.13 15.11
C ARG A 51 43.86 31.01 15.17
N GLY A 52 43.97 30.24 14.09
CA GLY A 52 45.09 29.34 13.79
C GLY A 52 44.68 27.87 13.70
N ARG A 53 45.27 27.04 12.82
CA ARG A 53 46.32 27.27 11.79
C ARG A 53 46.19 26.16 10.72
N ALA A 54 46.41 26.48 9.45
CA ALA A 54 46.17 25.54 8.34
C ALA A 54 47.21 24.40 8.23
N LEU A 55 46.79 23.25 7.70
CA LEU A 55 47.62 22.13 7.27
C LEU A 55 47.66 22.06 5.72
N PRO A 56 48.75 21.56 5.10
CA PRO A 56 48.98 21.65 3.66
C PRO A 56 48.23 20.59 2.84
N ALA A 57 47.87 20.94 1.60
CA ALA A 57 47.19 20.08 0.64
C ALA A 57 48.13 19.09 -0.08
N PRO A 58 47.64 17.89 -0.47
CA PRO A 58 48.39 16.96 -1.33
C PRO A 58 48.35 17.37 -2.82
N PRO A 59 49.31 16.91 -3.65
CA PRO A 59 49.40 17.26 -5.08
C PRO A 59 48.38 16.52 -5.97
N PRO A 60 48.07 17.04 -7.16
CA PRO A 60 47.07 16.45 -8.06
C PRO A 60 47.58 15.17 -8.73
N ARG A 61 46.66 14.23 -9.02
CA ARG A 61 46.89 13.09 -9.92
C ARG A 61 45.83 13.05 -11.02
N ALA A 62 46.24 12.51 -12.16
CA ALA A 62 45.57 12.68 -13.44
C ALA A 62 44.28 11.85 -13.60
N SER A 63 43.48 12.28 -14.57
CA SER A 63 42.27 11.64 -15.08
C SER A 63 42.50 10.20 -15.52
N SER A 64 41.54 9.32 -15.21
CA SER A 64 41.55 7.90 -15.57
C SER A 64 40.23 7.46 -16.23
N GLU A 65 39.76 8.21 -17.22
CA GLU A 65 38.63 7.81 -18.10
C GLU A 65 38.97 6.60 -19.00
N GLN A 66 40.23 6.16 -19.03
CA GLN A 66 40.70 5.03 -19.85
C GLN A 66 40.76 3.66 -19.12
N GLN A 67 40.25 3.53 -17.89
CA GLN A 67 40.11 2.22 -17.23
C GLN A 67 38.66 1.69 -17.15
N GLN A 68 37.64 2.47 -17.53
CA GLN A 68 36.26 1.99 -17.62
C GLN A 68 35.93 1.32 -18.97
N GLN A 69 36.73 1.54 -20.02
CA GLN A 69 36.44 1.00 -21.37
C GLN A 69 36.98 -0.42 -21.63
N THR A 70 37.77 -1.01 -20.72
CA THR A 70 38.26 -2.41 -20.85
C THR A 70 37.51 -3.42 -19.99
N ALA A 71 36.55 -3.00 -19.18
CA ALA A 71 35.65 -3.89 -18.42
C ALA A 71 34.36 -4.26 -19.19
N ALA A 72 34.04 -3.52 -20.26
CA ALA A 72 32.80 -3.67 -21.03
C ALA A 72 32.84 -4.78 -22.11
N ALA A 73 33.93 -5.56 -22.21
CA ALA A 73 34.17 -6.50 -23.30
C ALA A 73 34.26 -7.99 -22.88
N SER A 74 33.95 -8.32 -21.61
CA SER A 74 33.92 -9.71 -21.12
C SER A 74 32.62 -10.07 -20.39
N ALA A 75 31.52 -9.37 -20.73
CA ALA A 75 30.17 -9.62 -20.21
C ALA A 75 29.26 -10.37 -21.22
N ALA A 76 29.85 -10.96 -22.25
CA ALA A 76 29.20 -11.93 -23.13
C ALA A 76 29.62 -13.34 -22.70
N GLU A 77 28.66 -14.28 -22.73
CA GLU A 77 28.78 -15.70 -22.34
C GLU A 77 28.92 -15.98 -20.82
N GLY A 78 27.81 -16.38 -20.18
CA GLY A 78 27.85 -16.90 -18.79
C GLY A 78 26.55 -16.86 -17.96
N GLY A 79 25.52 -16.13 -18.40
CA GLY A 79 24.25 -16.01 -17.68
C GLY A 79 23.33 -17.23 -17.83
N SER A 80 23.45 -18.24 -16.96
CA SER A 80 22.46 -19.33 -16.91
C SER A 80 21.23 -18.89 -16.11
N HIS A 81 20.28 -18.24 -16.78
CA HIS A 81 19.03 -17.76 -16.18
C HIS A 81 18.12 -18.92 -15.74
N VAL A 82 17.37 -18.70 -14.65
CA VAL A 82 16.05 -19.30 -14.45
C VAL A 82 15.08 -18.13 -14.37
N ALA A 83 14.67 -17.65 -15.55
CA ALA A 83 13.61 -16.66 -15.69
C ALA A 83 12.28 -17.42 -15.75
N ASN A 84 11.51 -17.36 -14.67
CA ASN A 84 10.13 -17.88 -14.62
C ASN A 84 9.11 -16.82 -15.08
N SER A 85 9.60 -15.70 -15.62
CA SER A 85 8.79 -14.64 -16.17
C SER A 85 8.23 -15.08 -17.53
N VAL A 86 6.92 -15.26 -17.60
CA VAL A 86 6.27 -15.72 -18.82
C VAL A 86 5.90 -14.50 -19.66
N ALA A 87 6.57 -14.34 -20.81
CA ALA A 87 6.09 -13.44 -21.84
C ALA A 87 4.76 -13.97 -22.39
N THR A 88 3.72 -13.16 -22.28
CA THR A 88 2.38 -13.45 -22.80
C THR A 88 2.38 -13.57 -24.34
N PRO A 89 1.52 -14.42 -24.94
CA PRO A 89 1.42 -14.57 -26.39
C PRO A 89 1.06 -13.25 -27.09
N ALA A 90 1.49 -13.10 -28.36
CA ALA A 90 1.05 -11.99 -29.20
C ALA A 90 -0.46 -12.03 -29.45
N GLY A 91 -1.12 -10.88 -29.44
CA GLY A 91 -2.58 -10.77 -29.59
C GLY A 91 -3.07 -9.35 -29.36
N THR A 92 -4.36 -9.21 -29.03
CA THR A 92 -4.99 -7.94 -28.64
C THR A 92 -5.21 -7.90 -27.14
N PHE A 93 -4.98 -6.75 -26.51
CA PHE A 93 -5.34 -6.54 -25.11
C PHE A 93 -6.84 -6.68 -24.90
N ALA A 94 -7.22 -7.55 -23.97
CA ALA A 94 -8.60 -7.72 -23.57
C ALA A 94 -8.65 -8.09 -22.09
N LEU A 95 -9.59 -7.49 -21.37
CA LEU A 95 -9.85 -7.78 -19.96
C LEU A 95 -11.36 -7.83 -19.80
N GLY A 96 -11.83 -8.76 -18.98
CA GLY A 96 -13.23 -8.88 -18.59
C GLY A 96 -13.33 -9.28 -17.12
N SER A 97 -14.42 -8.88 -16.47
CA SER A 97 -14.68 -9.23 -15.08
C SER A 97 -16.13 -9.66 -14.87
N PHE A 98 -16.36 -10.41 -13.79
CA PHE A 98 -17.69 -10.82 -13.38
C PHE A 98 -17.75 -11.07 -11.86
N LEU A 99 -18.88 -10.75 -11.24
CA LEU A 99 -19.21 -11.10 -9.86
C LEU A 99 -20.28 -12.19 -9.84
N SER A 100 -19.91 -13.41 -9.47
CA SER A 100 -20.85 -14.49 -9.20
C SER A 100 -21.29 -14.49 -7.73
N LEU A 101 -22.55 -14.80 -7.48
CA LEU A 101 -23.13 -15.01 -6.14
C LEU A 101 -23.50 -16.48 -5.88
N ARG A 102 -22.91 -17.42 -6.64
CA ARG A 102 -23.17 -18.86 -6.43
C ARG A 102 -22.60 -19.30 -5.07
N PRO A 103 -23.33 -20.13 -4.30
CA PRO A 103 -22.90 -20.59 -2.98
C PRO A 103 -21.78 -21.63 -3.04
N ASP A 104 -21.54 -22.22 -4.21
CA ASP A 104 -20.49 -23.20 -4.49
C ASP A 104 -19.37 -22.56 -5.33
N ALA A 105 -18.12 -22.87 -4.99
CA ALA A 105 -16.95 -22.20 -5.57
C ALA A 105 -16.70 -22.60 -7.04
N ALA A 106 -16.78 -23.89 -7.36
CA ALA A 106 -16.63 -24.37 -8.74
C ALA A 106 -17.75 -23.84 -9.65
N SER A 107 -18.99 -23.81 -9.15
CA SER A 107 -20.14 -23.20 -9.84
C SER A 107 -19.97 -21.69 -10.04
N ALA A 108 -19.40 -20.99 -9.06
CA ALA A 108 -19.13 -19.55 -9.16
C ALA A 108 -18.06 -19.23 -10.21
N VAL A 109 -17.00 -20.03 -10.26
CA VAL A 109 -15.97 -19.97 -11.31
C VAL A 109 -16.59 -20.25 -12.68
N ALA A 110 -17.41 -21.31 -12.82
CA ALA A 110 -18.03 -21.67 -14.09
C ALA A 110 -18.92 -20.55 -14.65
N GLU A 111 -19.80 -19.98 -13.81
CA GLU A 111 -20.66 -18.85 -14.18
C GLU A 111 -19.85 -17.62 -14.59
N ALA A 112 -18.81 -17.27 -13.82
CA ALA A 112 -17.96 -16.11 -14.11
C ALA A 112 -17.16 -16.29 -15.42
N VAL A 113 -16.61 -17.48 -15.67
CA VAL A 113 -15.89 -17.79 -16.92
C VAL A 113 -16.84 -17.75 -18.11
N GLU A 114 -18.03 -18.36 -18.02
CA GLU A 114 -19.06 -18.31 -19.08
C GLU A 114 -19.47 -16.88 -19.39
N ALA A 115 -19.76 -16.07 -18.36
CA ALA A 115 -20.16 -14.67 -18.52
C ALA A 115 -19.08 -13.80 -19.17
N ILE A 116 -17.80 -13.96 -18.78
CA ILE A 116 -16.69 -13.18 -19.36
C ILE A 116 -16.41 -13.64 -20.80
N THR A 117 -16.25 -14.95 -21.03
CA THR A 117 -15.92 -15.48 -22.36
C THR A 117 -17.00 -15.20 -23.39
N SER A 118 -18.28 -15.24 -23.01
CA SER A 118 -19.41 -14.90 -23.89
C SER A 118 -19.38 -13.45 -24.39
N ARG A 119 -18.78 -12.52 -23.62
CA ARG A 119 -18.66 -11.09 -23.98
C ARG A 119 -17.53 -10.83 -24.97
N HIS A 120 -16.42 -11.56 -24.87
CA HIS A 120 -15.26 -11.41 -25.77
C HIS A 120 -15.27 -12.35 -26.98
N GLY A 121 -16.05 -13.44 -26.93
CA GLY A 121 -16.14 -14.43 -28.00
C GLY A 121 -15.02 -15.49 -27.97
N PRO A 122 -15.05 -16.46 -28.89
CA PRO A 122 -14.25 -17.69 -28.82
C PRO A 122 -12.73 -17.49 -29.02
N CYS A 123 -12.31 -16.32 -29.50
CA CYS A 123 -10.90 -15.98 -29.68
C CYS A 123 -10.24 -15.42 -28.40
N PHE A 124 -11.00 -15.21 -27.31
CA PHE A 124 -10.46 -14.74 -26.05
C PHE A 124 -9.66 -15.85 -25.35
N GLN A 125 -8.35 -15.60 -25.18
CA GLN A 125 -7.42 -16.54 -24.57
C GLN A 125 -6.72 -15.86 -23.38
N PRO A 126 -7.38 -15.76 -22.21
CA PRO A 126 -6.82 -15.11 -21.04
C PRO A 126 -5.68 -15.94 -20.45
N THR A 127 -4.56 -15.27 -20.16
CA THR A 127 -3.36 -15.90 -19.57
C THR A 127 -3.22 -15.61 -18.08
N LEU A 128 -3.93 -14.60 -17.56
CA LEU A 128 -3.96 -14.22 -16.15
C LEU A 128 -5.40 -14.23 -15.64
N ALA A 129 -5.62 -14.82 -14.48
CA ALA A 129 -6.82 -14.65 -13.67
C ALA A 129 -6.46 -13.96 -12.36
N VAL A 130 -7.23 -12.94 -11.99
CA VAL A 130 -7.23 -12.36 -10.64
C VAL A 130 -8.56 -12.71 -9.97
N VAL A 131 -8.49 -13.30 -8.77
CA VAL A 131 -9.65 -13.88 -8.08
C VAL A 131 -9.78 -13.29 -6.67
N PHE A 132 -10.95 -12.76 -6.35
CA PHE A 132 -11.33 -12.47 -4.97
C PHE A 132 -12.53 -13.34 -4.62
N ALA A 133 -12.38 -14.17 -3.58
CA ALA A 133 -13.42 -15.13 -3.18
C ALA A 133 -13.88 -14.86 -1.74
N ALA A 134 -15.17 -14.99 -1.46
CA ALA A 134 -15.66 -14.94 -0.09
C ALA A 134 -15.03 -16.05 0.75
N ALA A 135 -14.54 -15.72 1.95
CA ALA A 135 -14.04 -16.71 2.93
C ALA A 135 -15.10 -17.78 3.30
N ALA A 136 -16.36 -17.54 2.97
CA ALA A 136 -17.50 -18.44 3.16
C ALA A 136 -17.40 -19.76 2.37
N TYR A 137 -16.61 -19.84 1.29
CA TYR A 137 -16.50 -21.07 0.48
C TYR A 137 -15.79 -22.24 1.19
N GLY A 138 -15.10 -22.01 2.30
CA GLY A 138 -14.49 -23.07 3.10
C GLY A 138 -13.50 -23.92 2.31
N ASP A 139 -13.72 -25.22 2.24
CA ASP A 139 -12.87 -26.17 1.50
C ASP A 139 -12.99 -26.02 -0.03
N GLY A 140 -14.10 -25.47 -0.54
CA GLY A 140 -14.28 -25.18 -1.96
C GLY A 140 -13.29 -24.17 -2.54
N LEU A 141 -12.55 -23.44 -1.69
CA LEU A 141 -11.42 -22.60 -2.11
C LEU A 141 -10.33 -23.41 -2.84
N GLU A 142 -10.17 -24.69 -2.52
CA GLU A 142 -9.19 -25.57 -3.16
C GLU A 142 -9.59 -25.96 -4.61
N GLU A 143 -10.87 -25.84 -4.95
CA GLU A 143 -11.40 -26.17 -6.29
C GLU A 143 -11.28 -25.01 -7.30
N VAL A 144 -11.06 -23.78 -6.83
CA VAL A 144 -11.05 -22.57 -7.68
C VAL A 144 -10.00 -22.64 -8.79
N VAL A 145 -8.76 -22.96 -8.44
CA VAL A 145 -7.66 -23.05 -9.43
C VAL A 145 -7.80 -24.27 -10.36
N PRO A 146 -8.12 -25.48 -9.89
CA PRO A 146 -8.50 -26.61 -10.75
C PRO A 146 -9.63 -26.28 -11.73
N ALA A 147 -10.73 -25.66 -11.27
CA ALA A 147 -11.87 -25.29 -12.12
C ALA A 147 -11.49 -24.26 -13.19
N LEU A 148 -10.72 -23.21 -12.81
CA LEU A 148 -10.20 -22.23 -13.76
C LEU A 148 -9.32 -22.88 -14.84
N ARG A 149 -8.39 -23.77 -14.46
CA ARG A 149 -7.51 -24.48 -15.38
C ARG A 149 -8.26 -25.43 -16.32
N GLN A 150 -9.32 -26.07 -15.83
CA GLN A 150 -10.17 -26.95 -16.64
C GLN A 150 -10.97 -26.18 -17.69
N LEU A 151 -11.49 -24.99 -17.33
CA LEU A 151 -12.32 -24.17 -18.21
C LEU A 151 -11.50 -23.27 -19.14
N LEU A 152 -10.29 -22.88 -18.75
CA LEU A 152 -9.40 -21.97 -19.48
C LEU A 152 -8.00 -22.61 -19.68
N PRO A 153 -7.83 -23.50 -20.68
CA PRO A 153 -6.53 -24.16 -20.93
C PRO A 153 -5.38 -23.22 -21.33
N SER A 154 -5.67 -21.96 -21.71
CA SER A 154 -4.68 -20.91 -22.00
C SER A 154 -4.14 -20.19 -20.75
N LEU A 155 -4.73 -20.45 -19.58
CA LEU A 155 -4.38 -19.79 -18.34
C LEU A 155 -2.98 -20.18 -17.86
N ARG A 156 -2.13 -19.17 -17.63
CA ARG A 156 -0.73 -19.36 -17.17
C ARG A 156 -0.52 -18.94 -15.72
N HIS A 157 -1.35 -18.03 -15.21
CA HIS A 157 -1.24 -17.49 -13.86
C HIS A 157 -2.62 -17.34 -13.20
N VAL A 158 -2.72 -17.72 -11.92
CA VAL A 158 -3.83 -17.33 -11.05
C VAL A 158 -3.26 -16.60 -9.84
N PHE A 159 -3.79 -15.41 -9.59
CA PHE A 159 -3.44 -14.57 -8.47
C PHE A 159 -4.70 -14.16 -7.70
N GLY A 160 -4.61 -13.90 -6.40
CA GLY A 160 -5.77 -13.43 -5.66
C GLY A 160 -5.78 -13.81 -4.19
N CYS A 161 -6.95 -13.66 -3.54
CA CYS A 161 -7.13 -14.06 -2.16
C CYS A 161 -8.61 -14.24 -1.77
N THR A 162 -8.82 -14.73 -0.54
CA THR A 162 -10.10 -14.63 0.16
C THR A 162 -10.37 -13.19 0.60
N SER A 163 -11.63 -12.86 0.89
CA SER A 163 -12.03 -11.61 1.56
C SER A 163 -13.34 -11.78 2.34
N PHE A 164 -13.71 -10.78 3.14
CA PHE A 164 -15.03 -10.66 3.77
C PHE A 164 -16.13 -10.35 2.75
N GLY A 165 -15.83 -9.49 1.77
CA GLY A 165 -16.72 -9.11 0.69
C GLY A 165 -15.95 -8.85 -0.59
N VAL A 166 -16.62 -8.99 -1.72
CA VAL A 166 -16.01 -8.90 -3.06
C VAL A 166 -16.71 -7.84 -3.90
N VAL A 167 -15.97 -7.22 -4.82
CA VAL A 167 -16.45 -6.19 -5.75
C VAL A 167 -16.33 -6.69 -7.18
N GLY A 168 -17.30 -6.43 -8.04
CA GLY A 168 -17.18 -6.73 -9.47
C GLY A 168 -18.34 -6.18 -10.29
N SER A 169 -18.85 -6.97 -11.24
CA SER A 169 -19.99 -6.60 -12.07
C SER A 169 -20.86 -7.82 -12.37
N ALA A 170 -22.15 -7.76 -12.02
CA ALA A 170 -23.08 -8.88 -12.21
C ALA A 170 -23.89 -8.77 -13.51
N THR A 171 -24.31 -7.55 -13.88
CA THR A 171 -25.07 -7.26 -15.11
C THR A 171 -24.71 -5.86 -15.61
N ASP A 172 -23.44 -5.68 -16.00
CA ASP A 172 -22.82 -4.43 -16.50
C ASP A 172 -22.77 -3.24 -15.52
N ALA A 173 -23.64 -3.19 -14.52
CA ALA A 173 -23.48 -2.34 -13.35
C ALA A 173 -22.38 -2.89 -12.42
N PRO A 174 -21.52 -2.02 -11.86
CA PRO A 174 -20.72 -2.35 -10.70
C PRO A 174 -21.61 -2.82 -9.55
N ALA A 175 -21.15 -3.85 -8.83
CA ALA A 175 -21.85 -4.43 -7.69
C ALA A 175 -20.84 -5.01 -6.71
N ASP A 176 -21.27 -5.23 -5.47
CA ASP A 176 -20.51 -5.90 -4.43
C ASP A 176 -21.34 -7.00 -3.74
N ALA A 177 -20.66 -7.76 -2.89
CA ALA A 177 -21.24 -8.81 -2.08
C ALA A 177 -20.53 -8.86 -0.73
N GLU A 178 -21.13 -8.23 0.29
CA GLU A 178 -20.61 -8.19 1.66
C GLU A 178 -21.18 -9.36 2.50
N GLY A 179 -20.31 -10.11 3.18
CA GLY A 179 -20.71 -11.10 4.20
C GLY A 179 -21.52 -12.32 3.70
N VAL A 180 -21.66 -12.48 2.39
CA VAL A 180 -22.33 -13.59 1.70
C VAL A 180 -21.33 -14.36 0.82
N ALA A 181 -21.76 -15.48 0.22
CA ALA A 181 -20.97 -16.13 -0.83
C ALA A 181 -20.90 -15.22 -2.07
N GLY A 182 -19.69 -15.03 -2.58
CA GLY A 182 -19.43 -14.22 -3.76
C GLY A 182 -18.02 -14.45 -4.28
N LEU A 183 -17.87 -14.47 -5.61
CA LEU A 183 -16.58 -14.63 -6.29
C LEU A 183 -16.47 -13.57 -7.39
N SER A 184 -15.50 -12.66 -7.22
CA SER A 184 -15.08 -11.71 -8.24
C SER A 184 -13.94 -12.31 -9.04
N LEU A 185 -14.15 -12.47 -10.34
CA LEU A 185 -13.16 -12.96 -11.29
C LEU A 185 -12.81 -11.85 -12.28
N VAL A 186 -11.52 -11.65 -12.52
CA VAL A 186 -11.00 -10.83 -13.61
C VAL A 186 -10.11 -11.69 -14.48
N LEU A 187 -10.36 -11.72 -15.78
CA LEU A 187 -9.57 -12.46 -16.77
C LEU A 187 -8.89 -11.48 -17.72
N GLY A 188 -7.58 -11.65 -17.93
CA GLY A 188 -6.76 -10.79 -18.78
C GLY A 188 -5.99 -11.54 -19.86
N ALA A 189 -6.14 -11.09 -21.10
CA ALA A 189 -5.21 -11.34 -22.21
C ALA A 189 -4.35 -10.08 -22.38
N LEU A 190 -3.07 -10.15 -21.99
CA LEU A 190 -2.19 -8.99 -21.81
C LEU A 190 -0.90 -9.10 -22.66
N PRO A 191 -0.99 -9.15 -24.01
CA PRO A 191 0.12 -9.48 -24.91
C PRO A 191 1.36 -8.59 -24.73
N GLY A 192 2.55 -9.19 -24.75
CA GLY A 192 3.82 -8.46 -24.57
C GLY A 192 4.09 -8.01 -23.13
N VAL A 193 3.22 -8.35 -22.17
CA VAL A 193 3.48 -8.18 -20.74
C VAL A 193 4.21 -9.41 -20.22
N GLU A 194 5.28 -9.16 -19.48
CA GLU A 194 6.03 -10.09 -18.66
C GLU A 194 5.30 -10.22 -17.31
N VAL A 195 4.92 -11.45 -16.94
CA VAL A 195 4.15 -11.73 -15.71
C VAL A 195 4.93 -12.67 -14.80
N SER A 196 4.98 -12.34 -13.51
CA SER A 196 5.50 -13.19 -12.44
C SER A 196 4.49 -13.24 -11.29
N VAL A 197 4.32 -14.43 -10.71
CA VAL A 197 3.47 -14.67 -9.53
C VAL A 197 4.30 -15.40 -8.49
N THR A 198 4.44 -14.79 -7.32
CA THR A 198 5.28 -15.30 -6.22
C THR A 198 4.48 -15.29 -4.92
N HIS A 199 4.67 -16.33 -4.10
CA HIS A 199 4.27 -16.36 -2.70
C HIS A 199 5.53 -16.34 -1.82
N THR A 200 5.47 -15.62 -0.70
CA THR A 200 6.56 -15.57 0.28
C THR A 200 6.05 -15.66 1.72
N LEU A 201 6.80 -16.41 2.53
CA LEU A 201 6.73 -16.40 3.98
C LEU A 201 7.75 -15.40 4.55
N ARG A 202 7.77 -15.23 5.88
CA ARG A 202 8.73 -14.33 6.55
C ARG A 202 10.18 -14.70 6.25
N SER A 203 10.48 -15.98 6.10
CA SER A 203 11.81 -16.52 5.77
C SER A 203 12.25 -16.27 4.32
N GLY A 204 11.35 -15.83 3.44
CA GLY A 204 11.66 -15.47 2.05
C GLY A 204 11.92 -13.97 1.83
N ILE A 205 11.57 -13.12 2.81
CA ILE A 205 11.81 -11.68 2.75
C ILE A 205 13.32 -11.41 2.93
N PRO A 206 13.99 -10.70 2.00
CA PRO A 206 15.37 -10.26 2.17
C PRO A 206 15.55 -9.35 3.39
N ASP A 207 16.74 -9.38 3.99
CA ASP A 207 17.12 -8.44 5.05
C ASP A 207 17.09 -6.98 4.55
N GLU A 208 16.95 -6.00 5.47
CA GLU A 208 16.86 -4.57 5.10
C GLU A 208 18.14 -4.05 4.41
N ASP A 209 19.30 -4.64 4.71
CA ASP A 209 20.60 -4.35 4.07
C ASP A 209 20.83 -5.13 2.75
N ALA A 210 19.86 -5.93 2.29
CA ALA A 210 20.00 -6.75 1.09
C ALA A 210 20.01 -5.90 -0.20
N SER A 211 20.82 -6.29 -1.17
CA SER A 211 20.97 -5.55 -2.42
C SER A 211 19.71 -5.66 -3.31
N PRO A 212 19.51 -4.74 -4.28
CA PRO A 212 18.34 -4.76 -5.17
C PRO A 212 18.13 -6.09 -5.91
N GLU A 213 19.22 -6.84 -6.17
CA GLU A 213 19.15 -8.17 -6.78
C GLU A 213 18.41 -9.19 -5.88
N ALA A 214 18.54 -9.12 -4.56
CA ALA A 214 17.78 -10.02 -3.67
C ALA A 214 16.26 -9.77 -3.74
N TRP A 215 15.87 -8.54 -4.01
CA TRP A 215 14.46 -8.16 -4.24
C TRP A 215 14.01 -8.51 -5.67
N SER A 216 14.87 -8.34 -6.68
CA SER A 216 14.68 -8.88 -8.04
C SER A 216 14.39 -10.38 -8.01
N ASP A 217 15.18 -11.13 -7.25
CA ASP A 217 15.05 -12.57 -7.05
C ASP A 217 13.74 -12.99 -6.37
N LEU A 218 13.22 -12.15 -5.45
CA LEU A 218 11.98 -12.39 -4.73
C LEU A 218 10.76 -12.29 -5.66
N VAL A 219 10.72 -11.30 -6.55
CA VAL A 219 9.58 -11.07 -7.45
C VAL A 219 9.76 -11.63 -8.86
N GLY A 220 10.97 -12.09 -9.21
CA GLY A 220 11.31 -12.59 -10.54
C GLY A 220 11.30 -11.50 -11.62
N MET A 221 11.73 -10.27 -11.32
CA MET A 221 11.74 -9.13 -12.25
C MET A 221 13.03 -8.33 -12.15
N GLU A 222 13.72 -8.11 -13.28
CA GLU A 222 14.96 -7.30 -13.26
C GLU A 222 14.69 -5.79 -13.09
N PRO A 223 15.37 -5.09 -12.16
CA PRO A 223 15.33 -3.64 -12.03
C PRO A 223 15.86 -2.88 -13.26
N GLY A 224 15.55 -1.58 -13.33
CA GLY A 224 16.23 -0.64 -14.23
C GLY A 224 15.90 -0.77 -15.73
N SER A 225 14.90 -1.56 -16.12
CA SER A 225 14.44 -1.60 -17.52
C SER A 225 13.71 -0.32 -17.94
N GLN A 226 13.68 -0.03 -19.24
CA GLN A 226 12.87 1.09 -19.77
C GLN A 226 11.35 0.79 -19.83
N ALA A 227 10.93 -0.46 -19.58
CA ALA A 227 9.53 -0.83 -19.52
C ALA A 227 8.90 -0.44 -18.17
N HIS A 228 7.60 -0.12 -18.18
CA HIS A 228 6.86 0.05 -16.93
C HIS A 228 6.89 -1.24 -16.12
N THR A 229 6.94 -1.11 -14.81
CA THR A 229 6.82 -2.22 -13.85
C THR A 229 5.76 -1.85 -12.83
N SER A 230 4.94 -2.81 -12.41
CA SER A 230 3.92 -2.63 -11.37
C SER A 230 3.73 -3.91 -10.58
N PHE A 231 3.41 -3.77 -9.30
CA PHE A 231 3.19 -4.85 -8.36
C PHE A 231 1.78 -4.76 -7.79
N LEU A 232 1.08 -5.89 -7.78
CA LEU A 232 -0.12 -6.10 -6.98
C LEU A 232 0.27 -7.00 -5.80
N VAL A 233 0.14 -6.48 -4.58
CA VAL A 233 0.59 -7.11 -3.33
C VAL A 233 -0.63 -7.45 -2.48
N LEU A 234 -0.76 -8.73 -2.12
CA LEU A 234 -1.79 -9.22 -1.19
C LEU A 234 -1.09 -9.85 0.03
N ALA A 235 -1.58 -9.61 1.24
CA ALA A 235 -0.97 -10.13 2.46
C ALA A 235 -1.99 -10.63 3.48
N ASP A 236 -1.66 -11.70 4.21
CA ASP A 236 -2.42 -12.06 5.42
C ASP A 236 -2.20 -11.00 6.52
N PRO A 237 -3.22 -10.58 7.28
CA PRO A 237 -3.07 -9.58 8.34
C PRO A 237 -2.11 -9.97 9.48
N LYS A 238 -1.77 -11.25 9.65
CA LYS A 238 -0.72 -11.70 10.57
C LYS A 238 0.69 -11.65 9.96
N PHE A 239 0.84 -11.24 8.69
CA PHE A 239 2.12 -11.13 8.02
C PHE A 239 2.82 -9.82 8.40
N GLN A 240 3.61 -9.86 9.46
CA GLN A 240 4.31 -8.68 10.01
C GLN A 240 5.38 -8.08 9.07
N GLN A 241 5.62 -8.66 7.89
CA GLN A 241 6.64 -8.20 6.95
C GLN A 241 6.07 -7.41 5.76
N THR A 242 4.78 -7.07 5.73
CA THR A 242 4.21 -6.25 4.63
C THR A 242 4.90 -4.90 4.49
N ARG A 243 5.19 -4.18 5.60
CA ARG A 243 5.90 -2.89 5.57
C ARG A 243 7.35 -3.04 5.07
N PRO A 244 8.18 -3.98 5.60
CA PRO A 244 9.49 -4.33 5.01
C PRO A 244 9.44 -4.71 3.52
N LEU A 245 8.45 -5.51 3.09
CA LEU A 245 8.28 -5.90 1.70
C LEU A 245 8.06 -4.69 0.78
N LEU A 246 7.15 -3.77 1.16
CA LEU A 246 6.92 -2.56 0.39
C LEU A 246 8.17 -1.65 0.34
N ALA A 247 8.88 -1.50 1.46
CA ALA A 247 10.11 -0.72 1.52
C ALA A 247 11.23 -1.29 0.64
N GLY A 248 11.41 -2.62 0.63
CA GLY A 248 12.36 -3.31 -0.25
C GLY A 248 12.00 -3.20 -1.74
N LEU A 249 10.71 -3.26 -2.07
CA LEU A 249 10.24 -3.03 -3.44
C LEU A 249 10.35 -1.56 -3.87
N ASP A 250 10.25 -0.59 -2.97
CA ASP A 250 10.58 0.82 -3.25
C ASP A 250 12.08 1.02 -3.46
N PHE A 251 12.92 0.37 -2.66
CA PHE A 251 14.38 0.42 -2.82
C PHE A 251 14.85 -0.18 -4.15
N ALA A 252 14.37 -1.37 -4.51
CA ALA A 252 14.77 -2.06 -5.74
C ALA A 252 14.04 -1.54 -7.00
N PHE A 253 12.79 -1.08 -6.88
CA PHE A 253 11.97 -0.62 -8.00
C PHE A 253 11.32 0.75 -7.68
N PRO A 254 12.11 1.84 -7.58
CA PRO A 254 11.62 3.16 -7.15
C PRO A 254 10.65 3.85 -8.12
N SER A 255 10.56 3.37 -9.36
CA SER A 255 9.59 3.84 -10.37
C SER A 255 8.36 2.95 -10.53
N ALA A 256 8.33 1.77 -9.87
CA ALA A 256 7.22 0.83 -10.00
C ALA A 256 6.08 1.18 -9.05
N THR A 257 4.85 1.19 -9.55
CA THR A 257 3.64 1.27 -8.74
C THR A 257 3.45 -0.01 -7.92
N LYS A 258 3.16 0.10 -6.64
CA LYS A 258 2.66 -0.97 -5.77
C LYS A 258 1.20 -0.65 -5.39
N VAL A 259 0.31 -1.61 -5.57
CA VAL A 259 -1.12 -1.55 -5.23
C VAL A 259 -1.55 -2.86 -4.57
N GLY A 260 -2.74 -2.91 -3.97
CA GLY A 260 -3.34 -4.14 -3.45
C GLY A 260 -3.97 -3.95 -2.08
N GLY A 261 -3.86 -4.95 -1.21
CA GLY A 261 -4.46 -4.89 0.12
C GLY A 261 -4.19 -6.09 1.03
N VAL A 262 -4.55 -5.92 2.29
CA VAL A 262 -4.47 -6.94 3.35
C VAL A 262 -5.80 -7.71 3.41
N ILE A 263 -5.71 -9.03 3.56
CA ILE A 263 -6.88 -9.92 3.54
C ILE A 263 -7.81 -9.62 4.72
N SER A 264 -9.05 -9.25 4.40
CA SER A 264 -10.14 -9.18 5.36
C SER A 264 -10.76 -10.56 5.63
N SER A 265 -11.38 -10.72 6.81
CA SER A 265 -12.13 -11.93 7.15
C SER A 265 -13.27 -11.59 8.12
N GLY A 266 -14.48 -12.07 7.82
CA GLY A 266 -15.66 -11.82 8.66
C GLY A 266 -15.65 -12.63 9.96
N GLN A 267 -16.42 -12.18 10.96
CA GLN A 267 -16.52 -12.85 12.27
C GLN A 267 -16.97 -14.33 12.18
N ARG A 268 -17.80 -14.66 11.19
CA ARG A 268 -18.29 -16.03 10.92
C ARG A 268 -17.29 -16.91 10.16
N TYR A 269 -16.49 -16.33 9.27
CA TYR A 269 -15.61 -17.06 8.35
C TYR A 269 -14.17 -16.56 8.49
N LYS A 270 -13.39 -17.29 9.28
CA LYS A 270 -12.02 -16.91 9.67
C LYS A 270 -10.92 -17.52 8.80
N ARG A 271 -11.26 -18.39 7.84
CA ARG A 271 -10.31 -18.95 6.87
C ARG A 271 -9.83 -17.83 5.96
N ARG A 272 -8.53 -17.61 5.92
CA ARG A 272 -7.86 -16.70 4.98
C ARG A 272 -6.93 -17.51 4.10
N ALA A 273 -6.89 -17.18 2.81
CA ALA A 273 -5.99 -17.80 1.85
C ALA A 273 -5.65 -16.85 0.70
N MET A 274 -4.53 -17.11 0.05
CA MET A 274 -4.06 -16.46 -1.17
C MET A 274 -3.97 -17.49 -2.30
N TYR A 275 -4.25 -17.04 -3.52
CA TYR A 275 -3.94 -17.77 -4.74
C TYR A 275 -2.65 -17.19 -5.33
N ALA A 276 -1.65 -18.05 -5.53
CA ALA A 276 -0.39 -17.70 -6.17
C ALA A 276 0.09 -18.90 -7.02
N TRP A 277 -0.57 -19.11 -8.16
CA TRP A 277 -0.33 -20.23 -9.05
C TRP A 277 0.28 -19.78 -10.39
N SER A 278 1.20 -20.58 -10.92
CA SER A 278 1.76 -20.43 -12.26
C SER A 278 1.96 -21.79 -12.92
N ALA A 279 1.62 -21.90 -14.21
CA ALA A 279 1.69 -23.14 -14.99
C ALA A 279 3.13 -23.69 -15.12
N ASP A 280 4.13 -22.81 -15.11
CA ASP A 280 5.56 -23.17 -15.26
C ASP A 280 6.20 -23.52 -13.90
N GLY A 281 5.38 -23.64 -12.85
CA GLY A 281 5.77 -23.81 -11.46
C GLY A 281 5.86 -22.47 -10.72
N PRO A 282 5.63 -22.45 -9.39
CA PRO A 282 5.72 -21.23 -8.60
C PRO A 282 7.16 -20.69 -8.60
N VAL A 283 7.31 -19.36 -8.65
CA VAL A 283 8.60 -18.70 -8.39
C VAL A 283 8.93 -18.88 -6.91
N ARG A 284 9.70 -19.92 -6.59
CA ARG A 284 10.15 -20.16 -5.21
C ARG A 284 11.32 -19.24 -4.90
N ALA A 285 11.10 -18.28 -3.99
CA ALA A 285 12.13 -17.38 -3.49
C ALA A 285 13.41 -18.15 -3.07
N GLY A 286 14.52 -17.88 -3.77
CA GLY A 286 15.87 -18.33 -3.39
C GLY A 286 16.25 -19.82 -3.57
N GLU A 287 15.33 -20.75 -3.84
CA GLU A 287 15.68 -22.19 -3.89
C GLU A 287 16.52 -22.58 -5.12
N GLY A 288 16.15 -22.12 -6.32
CA GLY A 288 16.80 -22.53 -7.57
C GLY A 288 18.31 -22.22 -7.59
N ARG A 289 18.71 -21.09 -7.00
CA ARG A 289 20.11 -20.68 -6.90
C ARG A 289 20.89 -21.53 -5.89
N ARG A 290 20.28 -21.95 -4.78
CA ARG A 290 20.90 -22.87 -3.79
C ARG A 290 21.12 -24.26 -4.38
N GLN A 291 20.20 -24.76 -5.20
CA GLN A 291 20.37 -26.03 -5.91
C GLN A 291 21.43 -25.92 -7.01
N ALA A 292 21.38 -24.89 -7.86
CA ALA A 292 22.40 -24.64 -8.88
C ALA A 292 23.81 -24.46 -8.28
N ALA A 293 23.95 -23.74 -7.17
CA ALA A 293 25.22 -23.60 -6.44
C ALA A 293 25.71 -24.93 -5.87
N ARG A 294 24.84 -25.73 -5.23
CA ARG A 294 25.19 -27.07 -4.73
C ARG A 294 25.56 -28.04 -5.87
N GLN A 295 24.93 -27.91 -7.04
CA GLN A 295 25.21 -28.74 -8.20
C GLN A 295 26.52 -28.33 -8.91
N ARG A 296 26.83 -27.02 -8.95
CA ARG A 296 28.15 -26.49 -9.36
C ARG A 296 29.26 -26.91 -8.39
N GLN A 297 29.02 -26.91 -7.08
CA GLN A 297 29.97 -27.41 -6.08
C GLN A 297 30.16 -28.94 -6.16
N ARG A 298 29.12 -29.70 -6.53
CA ARG A 298 29.25 -31.14 -6.79
C ARG A 298 29.99 -31.45 -8.08
N SER A 299 29.84 -30.64 -9.14
CA SER A 299 30.61 -30.81 -10.38
C SER A 299 32.06 -30.32 -10.26
N SER A 300 32.35 -29.28 -9.47
CA SER A 300 33.73 -28.90 -9.16
C SER A 300 34.44 -29.98 -8.33
N ALA A 301 33.79 -30.52 -7.29
CA ALA A 301 34.33 -31.61 -6.48
C ALA A 301 34.53 -32.92 -7.26
N ALA A 302 33.75 -33.14 -8.34
CA ALA A 302 33.96 -34.27 -9.25
C ALA A 302 35.11 -34.04 -10.26
N GLY A 303 35.43 -32.78 -10.59
CA GLY A 303 36.55 -32.42 -11.46
C GLY A 303 37.92 -32.49 -10.79
N GLU A 304 38.01 -32.29 -9.47
CA GLU A 304 39.28 -32.22 -8.74
C GLU A 304 39.94 -33.58 -8.42
N GLN A 305 39.27 -34.72 -8.71
CA GLN A 305 39.87 -36.05 -8.50
C GLN A 305 40.81 -36.53 -9.62
N GLN A 306 41.09 -35.72 -10.65
CA GLN A 306 41.88 -36.17 -11.81
C GLN A 306 43.10 -35.30 -12.16
N GLN A 307 43.71 -34.61 -11.19
CA GLN A 307 45.09 -34.10 -11.36
C GLN A 307 45.80 -33.73 -10.04
N THR A 308 46.42 -34.70 -9.36
CA THR A 308 47.72 -34.54 -8.67
C THR A 308 48.28 -35.92 -8.28
N ALA A 309 49.08 -36.50 -9.18
CA ALA A 309 49.91 -37.65 -8.86
C ALA A 309 51.39 -37.22 -8.85
N GLN A 310 51.96 -36.98 -7.67
CA GLN A 310 53.42 -36.88 -7.45
C GLN A 310 53.79 -37.32 -6.02
N PRO A 311 55.07 -37.67 -5.76
CA PRO A 311 55.36 -38.92 -5.06
C PRO A 311 55.73 -38.80 -3.56
N THR A 312 55.66 -39.97 -2.91
CA THR A 312 56.04 -40.25 -1.52
C THR A 312 57.47 -39.85 -1.16
N PRO A 313 57.70 -39.48 0.11
CA PRO A 313 58.74 -40.14 0.87
C PRO A 313 58.25 -40.82 2.17
N THR A 314 58.82 -41.99 2.41
CA THR A 314 58.87 -42.78 3.65
C THR A 314 59.42 -41.97 4.85
N GLN A 315 59.23 -42.28 6.14
CA GLN A 315 58.56 -43.36 6.90
C GLN A 315 58.39 -42.94 8.39
N GLN A 316 57.79 -43.82 9.21
CA GLN A 316 57.69 -43.81 10.70
C GLN A 316 56.47 -43.06 11.28
N GLN A 317 55.77 -43.52 12.33
CA GLN A 317 55.41 -44.83 12.90
C GLN A 317 54.64 -44.50 14.21
N GLN A 318 53.66 -45.33 14.61
CA GLN A 318 53.02 -45.35 15.96
C GLN A 318 52.13 -44.13 16.33
N ALA A 319 51.02 -44.24 17.08
CA ALA A 319 50.23 -45.41 17.49
C ALA A 319 48.78 -45.03 17.89
N GLN A 320 47.86 -45.99 17.73
CA GLN A 320 46.70 -46.32 18.58
C GLN A 320 45.71 -45.24 19.10
N ARG A 321 44.45 -45.41 18.67
CA ARG A 321 43.17 -45.08 19.38
C ARG A 321 43.11 -45.77 20.78
N PRO A 322 42.23 -45.39 21.76
CA PRO A 322 40.79 -45.13 21.54
C PRO A 322 40.04 -44.15 22.48
N ARG A 323 38.70 -44.17 22.35
CA ARG A 323 37.64 -43.40 23.05
C ARG A 323 37.45 -43.77 24.53
N GLN A 324 37.03 -42.77 25.33
CA GLN A 324 36.03 -42.77 26.44
C GLN A 324 36.01 -41.32 27.03
N GLY A 325 35.03 -40.80 27.78
CA GLY A 325 33.72 -41.33 28.21
C GLY A 325 33.27 -40.77 29.57
N LEU A 326 32.26 -39.89 29.58
CA LEU A 326 31.33 -39.51 30.69
C LEU A 326 31.84 -38.89 32.03
N LEU A 327 30.90 -38.23 32.72
CA LEU A 327 30.92 -37.64 34.10
C LEU A 327 31.73 -36.33 34.29
N GLY A 328 31.30 -35.38 35.13
CA GLY A 328 30.10 -35.34 35.99
C GLY A 328 29.84 -33.95 36.62
N SER A 329 28.63 -33.77 37.17
CA SER A 329 28.12 -32.54 37.80
C SER A 329 28.81 -32.18 39.12
N PHE A 330 29.05 -30.89 39.39
CA PHE A 330 29.19 -30.32 40.74
C PHE A 330 28.95 -28.79 40.76
N PHE A 331 27.80 -28.33 41.26
CA PHE A 331 27.70 -27.47 42.46
C PHE A 331 26.23 -27.18 42.83
N SER A 332 25.96 -26.95 44.12
CA SER A 332 24.60 -26.75 44.64
C SER A 332 24.56 -25.78 45.83
N ARG A 333 23.48 -25.00 45.93
CA ARG A 333 22.84 -24.41 47.12
C ARG A 333 23.60 -23.46 48.07
N LEU A 334 23.08 -22.23 48.11
CA LEU A 334 22.56 -21.51 49.31
C LEU A 334 21.23 -20.82 48.86
N THR A 335 20.21 -20.44 49.65
CA THR A 335 19.67 -20.72 51.01
C THR A 335 18.21 -20.17 51.00
N GLY A 336 17.26 -20.55 51.86
CA GLY A 336 17.21 -21.43 53.03
C GLY A 336 15.74 -21.64 53.50
N ASN A 337 15.52 -22.52 54.49
CA ASN A 337 14.20 -22.91 55.02
C ASN A 337 13.44 -21.79 55.77
N PHE A 338 12.11 -21.95 55.90
CA PHE A 338 11.45 -22.13 57.22
C PHE A 338 10.16 -22.98 57.10
N ALA A 339 9.81 -23.69 58.17
CA ALA A 339 8.62 -24.56 58.32
C ALA A 339 7.38 -23.75 58.81
N GLU A 340 6.18 -24.25 59.13
CA GLU A 340 5.76 -25.55 59.69
C GLU A 340 4.21 -25.78 59.59
N GLU A 341 3.73 -27.00 59.87
CA GLU A 341 2.34 -27.54 59.81
C GLU A 341 1.53 -27.36 61.13
N PRO A 342 0.29 -27.91 61.35
CA PRO A 342 -0.84 -28.30 60.48
C PRO A 342 -2.26 -27.84 61.01
N ALA A 343 -3.36 -28.34 60.38
CA ALA A 343 -4.79 -28.05 60.69
C ALA A 343 -5.42 -28.88 61.85
N PRO A 344 -6.68 -28.59 62.30
CA PRO A 344 -7.90 -29.24 61.74
C PRO A 344 -9.18 -28.33 61.75
N GLY A 345 -10.35 -28.65 61.17
CA GLY A 345 -10.81 -29.75 60.32
C GLY A 345 -12.37 -29.86 60.24
N ARG A 346 -12.93 -30.39 59.12
CA ARG A 346 -14.36 -30.68 58.83
C ARG A 346 -15.27 -29.44 58.60
N SER A 347 -16.30 -29.44 57.73
CA SER A 347 -17.02 -30.51 56.98
C SER A 347 -17.70 -29.99 55.71
N GLY A 348 -17.80 -30.78 54.62
CA GLY A 348 -18.70 -30.49 53.49
C GLY A 348 -18.38 -31.22 52.18
N SER A 349 -19.24 -32.16 51.77
CA SER A 349 -19.24 -32.86 50.48
C SER A 349 -20.53 -32.49 49.73
N ALA A 350 -20.63 -32.37 48.41
CA ALA A 350 -19.64 -32.41 47.33
C ALA A 350 -20.25 -31.80 46.04
N ALA A 351 -19.44 -31.21 45.18
CA ALA A 351 -19.66 -31.03 43.73
C ALA A 351 -18.38 -30.42 43.12
N GLU A 352 -17.82 -31.04 42.07
CA GLU A 352 -16.58 -30.57 41.42
C GLU A 352 -16.80 -29.36 40.49
N PRO A 353 -15.96 -28.32 40.58
CA PRO A 353 -15.63 -27.46 39.46
C PRO A 353 -14.21 -27.77 38.97
N ALA A 354 -14.09 -28.38 37.78
CA ALA A 354 -12.79 -28.65 37.17
C ALA A 354 -12.06 -27.35 36.81
N GLN A 355 -10.75 -27.30 37.09
CA GLN A 355 -9.91 -26.11 36.89
C GLN A 355 -9.75 -25.77 35.40
N PRO A 356 -9.56 -24.48 35.04
CA PRO A 356 -9.10 -24.12 33.71
C PRO A 356 -7.67 -24.66 33.51
N PRO A 357 -7.37 -25.36 32.41
CA PRO A 357 -5.99 -25.76 32.12
C PRO A 357 -5.12 -24.52 31.89
N ALA A 358 -3.87 -24.59 32.33
CA ALA A 358 -2.90 -23.53 32.15
C ALA A 358 -2.70 -23.22 30.65
N SER A 359 -2.43 -21.96 30.34
CA SER A 359 -2.03 -21.55 29.00
C SER A 359 -0.62 -22.06 28.69
N ASP A 360 -0.52 -23.28 28.19
CA ASP A 360 0.68 -23.74 27.50
C ASP A 360 0.88 -22.85 26.26
N ALA A 361 1.87 -21.97 26.37
CA ALA A 361 2.42 -21.24 25.24
C ALA A 361 3.21 -22.23 24.36
N ALA A 362 2.48 -23.07 23.63
CA ALA A 362 3.03 -23.86 22.54
C ALA A 362 3.54 -22.88 21.48
N ALA A 363 4.87 -22.75 21.39
CA ALA A 363 5.50 -22.22 20.19
C ALA A 363 5.16 -23.18 19.05
N ASP A 364 4.33 -22.71 18.11
CA ASP A 364 3.91 -23.47 16.93
C ASP A 364 5.06 -23.51 15.92
N GLU A 365 6.07 -24.34 16.22
CA GLU A 365 7.14 -24.68 15.29
C GLU A 365 6.66 -25.77 14.32
N GLY A 366 6.39 -25.39 13.07
CA GLY A 366 6.58 -26.29 11.93
C GLY A 366 5.32 -26.69 11.17
N GLY A 367 5.00 -25.88 10.17
CA GLY A 367 4.32 -26.33 8.96
C GLY A 367 4.89 -25.56 7.78
N ASP A 368 5.86 -26.13 7.05
CA ASP A 368 6.19 -25.64 5.71
C ASP A 368 4.94 -25.85 4.85
N ASP A 369 4.19 -24.77 4.58
CA ASP A 369 2.94 -24.80 3.83
C ASP A 369 3.25 -25.10 2.35
N VAL A 370 3.43 -26.39 2.04
CA VAL A 370 3.64 -26.90 0.69
C VAL A 370 2.34 -26.73 -0.07
N GLY A 371 2.14 -25.51 -0.62
CA GLY A 371 1.07 -25.21 -1.54
C GLY A 371 1.04 -26.27 -2.64
N GLY A 372 -0.07 -27.03 -2.69
CA GLY A 372 -0.26 -28.10 -3.66
C GLY A 372 -0.38 -27.55 -5.09
N ASP A 373 -0.71 -28.42 -6.05
CA ASP A 373 -0.92 -28.02 -7.46
C ASP A 373 -2.03 -26.96 -7.65
N ALA A 374 -2.84 -26.69 -6.62
CA ALA A 374 -3.81 -25.61 -6.57
C ALA A 374 -3.22 -24.21 -6.30
N GLY A 375 -1.96 -24.08 -5.86
CA GLY A 375 -1.33 -22.77 -5.55
C GLY A 375 -2.07 -21.94 -4.49
N LEU A 376 -2.72 -22.62 -3.54
CA LEU A 376 -3.42 -22.02 -2.40
C LEU A 376 -2.45 -21.94 -1.21
N HIS A 377 -2.38 -20.79 -0.54
CA HIS A 377 -1.48 -20.53 0.59
C HIS A 377 -2.24 -19.89 1.75
N MET A 378 -2.04 -20.38 2.98
CA MET A 378 -2.85 -19.99 4.14
C MET A 378 -2.26 -18.83 4.97
N TYR A 379 -1.00 -18.46 4.70
CA TYR A 379 -0.27 -17.41 5.41
C TYR A 379 0.81 -16.78 4.51
N GLY A 380 1.32 -15.59 4.85
CA GLY A 380 2.39 -14.90 4.12
C GLY A 380 1.91 -13.69 3.31
N ALA A 381 2.61 -13.41 2.21
CA ALA A 381 2.19 -12.48 1.17
C ALA A 381 2.32 -13.10 -0.23
N ALA A 382 1.47 -12.65 -1.15
CA ALA A 382 1.52 -12.96 -2.57
C ALA A 382 1.79 -11.67 -3.36
N VAL A 383 2.66 -11.76 -4.36
CA VAL A 383 3.02 -10.65 -5.26
C VAL A 383 2.81 -11.08 -6.70
N LEU A 384 1.97 -10.33 -7.41
CA LEU A 384 1.86 -10.35 -8.87
C LEU A 384 2.69 -9.19 -9.40
N ALA A 385 3.72 -9.48 -10.17
CA ALA A 385 4.50 -8.46 -10.88
C ALA A 385 4.12 -8.44 -12.36
N LEU A 386 3.89 -7.25 -12.88
CA LEU A 386 3.66 -6.96 -14.30
C LEU A 386 4.80 -6.06 -14.79
N ARG A 387 5.40 -6.40 -15.93
CA ARG A 387 6.40 -5.56 -16.61
C ARG A 387 6.13 -5.52 -18.11
N GLY A 388 6.29 -4.34 -18.73
CA GLY A 388 6.01 -4.14 -20.16
C GLY A 388 5.00 -3.02 -20.42
N PRO A 389 4.10 -3.17 -21.41
CA PRO A 389 3.16 -2.13 -21.82
C PRO A 389 1.98 -1.92 -20.87
N ALA A 390 1.65 -2.89 -20.00
CA ALA A 390 0.56 -2.77 -19.04
C ALA A 390 1.09 -2.42 -17.65
N TYR A 391 0.47 -1.43 -16.99
CA TYR A 391 0.88 -0.94 -15.67
C TYR A 391 -0.31 -0.46 -14.84
N PHE A 392 -0.14 -0.43 -13.52
CA PHE A 392 -1.15 0.10 -12.61
C PHE A 392 -0.92 1.59 -12.34
N GLU A 393 -2.00 2.36 -12.42
CA GLU A 393 -2.12 3.71 -11.86
C GLU A 393 -3.06 3.65 -10.64
N PRO A 394 -2.62 4.08 -9.44
CA PRO A 394 -3.48 4.10 -8.26
C PRO A 394 -4.31 5.38 -8.20
N ILE A 395 -5.60 5.24 -7.92
CA ILE A 395 -6.44 6.33 -7.40
C ILE A 395 -6.69 6.00 -5.92
N THR A 396 -6.21 6.85 -5.01
CA THR A 396 -6.28 6.61 -3.56
C THR A 396 -7.18 7.65 -2.92
N SER A 397 -8.27 7.19 -2.32
CA SER A 397 -9.14 7.98 -1.46
C SER A 397 -8.90 7.60 0.00
N GLN A 398 -8.33 8.51 0.78
CA GLN A 398 -8.14 8.31 2.23
C GLN A 398 -9.42 8.68 3.02
N GLY A 399 -10.36 9.41 2.40
CA GLY A 399 -11.69 9.67 2.93
C GLY A 399 -11.83 10.94 3.78
N TYR A 400 -10.99 11.95 3.53
CA TYR A 400 -10.92 13.19 4.32
C TYR A 400 -11.34 14.41 3.52
N ARG A 401 -12.10 15.32 4.13
CA ARG A 401 -12.36 16.68 3.59
C ARG A 401 -11.69 17.76 4.44
N ALA A 402 -11.21 18.83 3.81
CA ALA A 402 -10.66 19.98 4.52
C ALA A 402 -11.75 20.79 5.23
N VAL A 403 -11.43 21.30 6.43
CA VAL A 403 -12.29 22.24 7.18
C VAL A 403 -12.06 23.65 6.62
N GLY A 404 -12.69 23.93 5.49
CA GLY A 404 -12.45 25.16 4.74
C GLY A 404 -11.07 25.20 4.05
N ASN A 405 -10.62 26.41 3.69
CA ASN A 405 -9.45 26.61 2.82
C ASN A 405 -8.19 27.07 3.55
N ARG A 406 -8.27 27.38 4.85
CA ARG A 406 -7.16 27.95 5.64
C ARG A 406 -6.12 26.87 5.92
N SER A 407 -4.84 27.23 5.90
CA SER A 407 -3.72 26.35 6.25
C SER A 407 -2.77 27.07 7.19
N TRP A 408 -2.01 26.31 7.97
CA TRP A 408 -1.04 26.82 8.93
C TRP A 408 0.35 26.30 8.62
N VAL A 409 1.36 27.06 9.05
CA VAL A 409 2.72 26.57 9.22
C VAL A 409 2.88 26.13 10.69
N VAL A 410 3.41 24.94 10.91
CA VAL A 410 3.71 24.42 12.24
C VAL A 410 4.87 25.23 12.84
N GLY A 411 4.62 25.90 13.96
CA GLY A 411 5.60 26.71 14.68
C GLY A 411 6.53 25.84 15.53
N ARG A 412 6.16 25.63 16.80
CA ARG A 412 6.92 24.83 17.77
C ARG A 412 6.31 23.45 17.96
N VAL A 413 7.15 22.44 18.17
CA VAL A 413 6.78 21.04 18.40
C VAL A 413 7.58 20.43 19.56
N SER A 414 7.15 19.28 20.06
CA SER A 414 7.90 18.44 20.99
C SER A 414 9.21 17.92 20.36
N ARG A 415 10.13 17.43 21.20
CA ARG A 415 11.46 17.00 20.74
C ARG A 415 11.42 15.78 19.80
N ASP A 416 10.41 14.95 19.98
CA ASP A 416 10.09 13.74 19.23
C ASP A 416 9.09 13.98 18.08
N GLY A 417 8.47 15.17 18.03
CA GLY A 417 7.53 15.58 16.98
C GLY A 417 6.09 15.09 17.15
N SER A 418 5.78 14.49 18.30
CA SER A 418 4.46 13.93 18.66
C SER A 418 3.45 14.97 19.13
N ALA A 419 3.87 16.16 19.57
CA ALA A 419 2.97 17.23 19.97
C ALA A 419 3.33 18.57 19.32
N ILE A 420 2.29 19.34 18.96
CA ILE A 420 2.38 20.68 18.38
C ILE A 420 2.03 21.70 19.46
N TYR A 421 2.86 22.73 19.60
CA TYR A 421 2.74 23.79 20.62
C TYR A 421 2.36 25.16 20.04
N SER A 422 2.59 25.40 18.74
CA SER A 422 2.14 26.61 18.07
C SER A 422 1.97 26.43 16.57
N LEU A 423 1.08 27.23 16.01
CA LEU A 423 0.82 27.40 14.59
C LEU A 423 1.06 28.85 14.18
N LEU A 424 1.34 29.07 12.91
CA LEU A 424 1.50 30.38 12.28
C LEU A 424 0.55 30.45 11.08
N ASP A 425 -0.25 31.51 10.98
CA ASP A 425 -1.07 31.77 9.81
C ASP A 425 -0.19 32.42 8.70
N PRO A 426 -0.01 31.78 7.53
CA PRO A 426 0.85 32.31 6.46
C PRO A 426 0.24 33.53 5.77
N GLU A 427 -1.08 33.69 5.74
CA GLU A 427 -1.70 34.91 5.24
C GLU A 427 -1.49 36.08 6.20
N GLU A 428 -1.56 35.82 7.51
CA GLU A 428 -1.24 36.81 8.51
C GLU A 428 0.24 37.19 8.47
N ALA A 429 1.15 36.23 8.32
CA ALA A 429 2.58 36.49 8.10
C ALA A 429 2.80 37.41 6.88
N ALA A 430 2.10 37.15 5.77
CA ALA A 430 2.16 37.97 4.57
C ALA A 430 1.60 39.38 4.78
N ARG A 431 0.53 39.54 5.57
CA ARG A 431 -0.06 40.84 5.96
C ARG A 431 0.82 41.62 6.94
N ALA A 432 1.50 40.94 7.86
CA ALA A 432 2.34 41.51 8.91
C ALA A 432 3.79 41.81 8.47
N GLY A 433 4.22 41.29 7.32
CA GLY A 433 5.57 41.50 6.78
C GLY A 433 6.63 40.51 7.27
N GLY A 434 6.21 39.33 7.73
CA GLY A 434 7.07 38.20 8.13
C GLY A 434 6.98 37.80 9.60
N ASP A 435 6.64 38.73 10.49
CA ASP A 435 6.44 38.47 11.91
C ASP A 435 4.97 38.09 12.19
N ALA A 436 4.56 36.85 11.86
CA ALA A 436 3.27 36.32 12.31
C ALA A 436 3.28 36.03 13.81
N GLU A 437 2.16 36.30 14.48
CA GLU A 437 1.95 35.88 15.87
C GLU A 437 1.74 34.35 15.93
N GLU A 438 2.34 33.70 16.93
CA GLU A 438 2.14 32.27 17.17
C GLU A 438 0.78 32.03 17.84
N VAL A 439 -0.09 31.29 17.17
CA VAL A 439 -1.41 30.89 17.66
C VAL A 439 -1.33 29.52 18.34
N LEU A 440 -2.10 29.32 19.42
CA LEU A 440 -2.21 28.02 20.07
C LEU A 440 -2.99 27.04 19.16
N PRO A 441 -2.49 25.80 18.92
CA PRO A 441 -3.14 24.87 18.00
C PRO A 441 -4.60 24.58 18.35
N LEU A 442 -4.91 24.39 19.63
CA LEU A 442 -6.28 24.16 20.12
C LEU A 442 -7.23 25.32 19.76
N VAL A 443 -6.79 26.57 19.92
CA VAL A 443 -7.60 27.76 19.59
C VAL A 443 -7.85 27.84 18.09
N ALA A 444 -6.82 27.63 17.27
CA ALA A 444 -6.97 27.62 15.81
C ALA A 444 -7.93 26.51 15.33
N MET A 445 -7.90 25.33 15.97
CA MET A 445 -8.82 24.22 15.65
C MET A 445 -10.28 24.53 16.01
N CYS A 446 -10.54 25.13 17.18
CA CYS A 446 -11.90 25.57 17.56
C CYS A 446 -12.43 26.62 16.57
N GLU A 447 -11.65 27.68 16.26
CA GLU A 447 -12.03 28.71 15.27
C GLU A 447 -12.42 28.10 13.91
N MET A 448 -11.67 27.09 13.45
CA MET A 448 -11.98 26.40 12.20
C MET A 448 -13.32 25.68 12.24
N LEU A 449 -13.57 24.89 13.27
CA LEU A 449 -14.78 24.08 13.39
C LEU A 449 -16.02 24.94 13.61
N GLU A 450 -15.90 26.03 14.37
CA GLU A 450 -16.91 27.10 14.45
C GLU A 450 -17.19 27.71 13.07
N SER A 451 -16.15 28.09 12.33
CA SER A 451 -16.31 28.68 10.99
C SER A 451 -16.94 27.73 9.97
N ALA A 452 -16.78 26.42 10.18
CA ALA A 452 -17.42 25.36 9.40
C ALA A 452 -18.81 24.96 9.93
N SER A 453 -19.30 25.60 11.00
CA SER A 453 -20.59 25.31 11.66
C SER A 453 -20.71 23.87 12.18
N LEU A 454 -19.62 23.34 12.77
CA LEU A 454 -19.51 21.99 13.30
C LEU A 454 -19.48 21.92 14.84
N GLY A 455 -19.88 23.00 15.50
CA GLY A 455 -20.10 23.07 16.95
C GLY A 455 -21.58 23.22 17.34
N SER A 456 -21.83 23.44 18.63
CA SER A 456 -23.15 23.73 19.15
C SER A 456 -23.68 25.09 18.66
N GLU A 457 -24.98 25.22 18.38
CA GLU A 457 -25.58 26.47 17.85
C GLU A 457 -25.57 27.66 18.84
N GLU A 458 -25.07 27.48 20.07
CA GLU A 458 -25.08 28.47 21.16
C GLU A 458 -23.76 28.49 21.99
N GLY A 459 -22.60 28.72 21.36
CA GLY A 459 -21.36 28.98 22.10
C GLY A 459 -20.07 29.02 21.27
N ASP A 460 -18.98 29.47 21.90
CA ASP A 460 -17.61 29.19 21.45
C ASP A 460 -17.31 27.70 21.74
N LEU A 461 -16.62 27.00 20.84
CA LEU A 461 -16.35 25.57 20.97
C LEU A 461 -15.41 25.28 22.16
N SER A 462 -15.92 24.53 23.15
CA SER A 462 -15.10 24.08 24.27
C SER A 462 -14.13 22.97 23.87
N ALA A 463 -13.01 22.86 24.60
CA ALA A 463 -12.05 21.78 24.38
C ALA A 463 -12.66 20.38 24.65
N SER A 464 -13.64 20.28 25.55
CA SER A 464 -14.45 19.06 25.74
C SER A 464 -15.34 18.72 24.54
N GLU A 465 -15.94 19.70 23.87
CA GLU A 465 -16.68 19.44 22.62
C GLU A 465 -15.72 19.06 21.48
N LEU A 466 -14.49 19.61 21.47
CA LEU A 466 -13.46 19.16 20.52
C LEU A 466 -13.04 17.72 20.80
N ASP A 467 -12.82 17.34 22.06
CA ASP A 467 -12.47 15.97 22.46
C ASP A 467 -13.56 14.99 21.99
N GLU A 468 -14.84 15.27 22.29
CA GLU A 468 -16.02 14.51 21.82
C GLU A 468 -16.14 14.46 20.29
N LEU A 469 -15.84 15.56 19.58
CA LEU A 469 -15.82 15.58 18.11
C LEU A 469 -14.62 14.83 17.52
N SER A 470 -13.53 14.71 18.27
CA SER A 470 -12.27 14.14 17.80
C SER A 470 -12.14 12.62 17.99
N ASP A 471 -13.15 11.99 18.59
CA ASP A 471 -13.29 10.53 18.67
C ASP A 471 -13.50 9.96 17.24
N ASP A 472 -12.37 9.84 16.55
CA ASP A 472 -12.13 9.44 15.14
C ASP A 472 -12.58 10.37 14.01
N ARG A 473 -13.27 11.49 14.24
CA ARG A 473 -13.73 12.38 13.14
C ARG A 473 -12.79 13.54 12.80
N VAL A 474 -12.08 14.13 13.75
CA VAL A 474 -11.19 15.29 13.53
C VAL A 474 -9.73 14.86 13.44
N TRP A 475 -9.07 15.19 12.34
CA TRP A 475 -7.70 14.77 12.01
C TRP A 475 -6.91 15.97 11.45
N VAL A 476 -5.58 15.84 11.36
CA VAL A 476 -4.75 16.82 10.64
C VAL A 476 -4.09 16.22 9.41
N ALA A 477 -4.14 16.97 8.33
CA ALA A 477 -3.39 16.74 7.12
C ALA A 477 -2.07 17.52 7.23
N ILE A 478 -0.95 16.80 7.20
CA ILE A 478 0.40 17.35 7.35
C ILE A 478 1.22 17.16 6.07
N ALA A 479 1.73 18.24 5.48
CA ALA A 479 2.67 18.20 4.36
C ALA A 479 4.05 18.75 4.80
N PRO A 480 5.17 18.12 4.41
CA PRO A 480 6.49 18.48 4.92
C PRO A 480 7.10 19.76 4.31
N ASP A 481 6.50 20.34 3.26
CA ASP A 481 7.08 21.49 2.54
C ASP A 481 6.67 22.84 3.16
N ALA A 482 7.61 23.46 3.85
CA ALA A 482 7.47 24.79 4.45
C ALA A 482 7.51 25.95 3.43
N LEU A 483 8.08 25.73 2.24
CA LEU A 483 8.51 26.77 1.31
C LEU A 483 7.61 26.86 0.06
N ALA A 484 6.89 25.78 -0.29
CA ALA A 484 5.88 25.78 -1.34
C ALA A 484 4.73 26.76 -1.04
N ALA A 485 4.16 27.40 -2.08
CA ALA A 485 2.89 28.13 -1.90
C ALA A 485 1.75 27.14 -1.64
N ASP A 486 0.66 27.56 -0.99
CA ASP A 486 -0.41 26.60 -0.62
C ASP A 486 -1.08 25.92 -1.83
N ALA A 487 -1.10 26.62 -2.97
CA ALA A 487 -1.59 26.11 -4.24
C ALA A 487 -0.64 25.12 -4.94
N ASP A 488 0.64 25.07 -4.53
CA ASP A 488 1.66 24.19 -5.10
C ASP A 488 1.74 22.83 -4.36
N ILE A 489 1.16 22.72 -3.17
CA ILE A 489 1.13 21.49 -2.36
C ILE A 489 -0.08 20.66 -2.81
N ALA A 490 0.18 19.53 -3.47
CA ALA A 490 -0.87 18.68 -3.98
C ALA A 490 -1.60 17.93 -2.85
N PRO A 491 -2.87 17.53 -3.02
CA PRO A 491 -3.62 16.79 -2.00
C PRO A 491 -3.03 15.40 -1.64
N GLU A 492 -2.07 14.90 -2.41
CA GLU A 492 -1.25 13.71 -2.18
C GLU A 492 0.02 13.96 -1.34
N ASP A 493 0.48 15.21 -1.23
CA ASP A 493 1.62 15.60 -0.39
C ASP A 493 1.29 15.63 1.12
N TYR A 494 -0.01 15.62 1.43
CA TYR A 494 -0.53 15.60 2.79
C TYR A 494 -0.65 14.16 3.31
N GLN A 495 0.07 13.87 4.39
CA GLN A 495 -0.13 12.70 5.23
C GLN A 495 -1.21 12.99 6.28
N MET A 496 -2.19 12.11 6.41
CA MET A 496 -3.22 12.21 7.45
C MET A 496 -2.67 11.66 8.77
N MET A 497 -2.87 12.39 9.87
CA MET A 497 -2.46 11.99 11.22
C MET A 497 -3.64 12.19 12.18
N LYS A 498 -3.91 11.18 13.01
CA LYS A 498 -4.95 11.24 14.05
C LYS A 498 -4.49 12.16 15.17
N LEU A 499 -5.43 12.88 15.79
CA LEU A 499 -5.18 13.64 17.01
C LEU A 499 -5.19 12.69 18.22
N THR A 500 -4.18 12.77 19.09
CA THR A 500 -3.98 11.78 20.17
C THR A 500 -4.29 12.29 21.56
N ASP A 501 -4.09 13.58 21.80
CA ASP A 501 -4.23 14.24 23.10
C ASP A 501 -4.35 15.75 22.96
N TYR A 502 -5.02 16.38 23.94
CA TYR A 502 -5.21 17.82 24.03
C TYR A 502 -4.74 18.32 25.38
N ASP A 503 -3.95 19.38 25.39
CA ASP A 503 -3.59 20.11 26.60
C ASP A 503 -4.42 21.39 26.67
N GLU A 504 -5.55 21.34 27.39
CA GLU A 504 -6.43 22.52 27.57
C GLU A 504 -5.71 23.70 28.25
N ALA A 505 -4.72 23.42 29.11
CA ALA A 505 -4.06 24.44 29.92
C ALA A 505 -3.00 25.22 29.12
N PHE A 506 -2.35 24.57 28.15
CA PHE A 506 -1.30 25.16 27.32
C PHE A 506 -1.67 25.26 25.83
N GLY A 507 -2.85 24.77 25.43
CA GLY A 507 -3.38 24.79 24.07
C GLY A 507 -2.68 23.86 23.08
N ALA A 508 -1.87 22.92 23.57
CA ALA A 508 -1.10 21.98 22.76
C ALA A 508 -1.96 20.83 22.24
N VAL A 509 -1.56 20.25 21.11
CA VAL A 509 -2.28 19.13 20.47
C VAL A 509 -1.30 18.05 20.03
N GLY A 510 -1.55 16.81 20.45
CA GLY A 510 -0.80 15.62 20.07
C GLY A 510 -1.27 15.01 18.76
N VAL A 511 -0.36 14.33 18.06
CA VAL A 511 -0.59 13.68 16.76
C VAL A 511 0.03 12.29 16.69
N ASP A 512 -0.64 11.36 16.03
CA ASP A 512 -0.11 10.02 15.73
C ASP A 512 0.89 10.09 14.57
N GLY A 513 2.08 10.61 14.84
CA GLY A 513 3.12 10.82 13.85
C GLY A 513 4.32 11.63 14.35
N GLN A 514 5.14 12.09 13.41
CA GLN A 514 6.27 12.98 13.67
C GLN A 514 6.19 14.23 12.80
N VAL A 515 5.81 15.34 13.41
CA VAL A 515 5.71 16.65 12.77
C VAL A 515 6.93 17.50 13.11
N ARG A 516 7.31 18.40 12.21
CA ARG A 516 8.43 19.33 12.41
C ARG A 516 7.99 20.77 12.21
N SER A 517 8.70 21.68 12.85
CA SER A 517 8.62 23.12 12.58
C SER A 517 8.79 23.39 11.08
N GLY A 518 7.94 24.25 10.53
CA GLY A 518 7.85 24.56 9.10
C GLY A 518 6.83 23.72 8.33
N TYR A 519 6.45 22.52 8.80
CA TYR A 519 5.47 21.70 8.07
C TYR A 519 4.13 22.41 7.91
N ARG A 520 3.38 22.08 6.87
CA ARG A 520 2.06 22.66 6.59
C ARG A 520 0.97 21.79 7.17
N LEU A 521 0.00 22.43 7.82
CA LEU A 521 -1.10 21.78 8.52
C LEU A 521 -2.43 22.28 7.98
N LYS A 522 -3.36 21.35 7.72
CA LYS A 522 -4.78 21.62 7.50
C LYS A 522 -5.59 20.74 8.43
N LEU A 523 -6.64 21.28 9.05
CA LEU A 523 -7.61 20.46 9.76
C LEU A 523 -8.51 19.76 8.74
N VAL A 524 -8.76 18.47 8.94
CA VAL A 524 -9.58 17.65 8.06
C VAL A 524 -10.57 16.82 8.85
N LEU A 525 -11.67 16.45 8.21
CA LEU A 525 -12.73 15.64 8.78
C LEU A 525 -12.84 14.30 8.06
N ARG A 526 -12.98 13.24 8.85
CA ARG A 526 -13.41 11.93 8.43
C ARG A 526 -14.88 11.74 8.84
N ASP A 527 -15.78 11.98 7.89
CA ASP A 527 -17.20 11.71 8.03
C ASP A 527 -17.77 11.17 6.71
N PRO A 528 -19.00 10.60 6.69
CA PRO A 528 -19.56 10.02 5.47
C PRO A 528 -19.70 10.99 4.29
N GLU A 529 -19.68 12.31 4.53
CA GLU A 529 -19.64 13.32 3.46
C GLU A 529 -18.22 13.48 2.91
N GLY A 530 -17.22 13.62 3.77
CA GLY A 530 -15.80 13.71 3.40
C GLY A 530 -15.29 12.46 2.70
N ILE A 531 -15.73 11.28 3.13
CA ILE A 531 -15.38 10.00 2.48
C ILE A 531 -15.90 9.95 1.03
N ARG A 532 -17.13 10.41 0.80
CA ARG A 532 -17.72 10.51 -0.54
C ARG A 532 -17.05 11.59 -1.40
N ALA A 533 -16.75 12.75 -0.80
CA ALA A 533 -16.19 13.91 -1.47
C ALA A 533 -14.75 13.68 -1.93
N ASP A 534 -13.90 13.07 -1.09
CA ASP A 534 -12.52 12.73 -1.47
C ASP A 534 -12.52 11.71 -2.61
N LEU A 535 -13.28 10.61 -2.54
CA LEU A 535 -13.35 9.65 -3.66
C LEU A 535 -13.78 10.33 -4.98
N ALA A 536 -14.82 11.17 -4.93
CA ALA A 536 -15.30 11.90 -6.10
C ALA A 536 -14.24 12.86 -6.67
N GLU A 537 -13.52 13.61 -5.81
CA GLU A 537 -12.49 14.55 -6.25
C GLU A 537 -11.25 13.83 -6.79
N ARG A 538 -10.85 12.68 -6.22
CA ARG A 538 -9.74 11.85 -6.75
C ARG A 538 -10.08 11.28 -8.14
N LEU A 539 -11.32 10.84 -8.36
CA LEU A 539 -11.82 10.40 -9.67
C LEU A 539 -11.90 11.58 -10.68
N LEU A 540 -12.40 12.74 -10.24
CA LEU A 540 -12.43 13.97 -11.04
C LEU A 540 -11.04 14.47 -11.42
N ALA A 541 -10.09 14.49 -10.48
CA ALA A 541 -8.70 14.87 -10.71
C ALA A 541 -8.05 13.98 -11.78
N THR A 542 -8.28 12.68 -11.72
CA THR A 542 -7.82 11.72 -12.75
C THR A 542 -8.37 12.09 -14.14
N LYS A 543 -9.67 12.43 -14.24
CA LYS A 543 -10.27 12.87 -15.52
C LYS A 543 -9.76 14.22 -16.00
N ARG A 544 -9.52 15.18 -15.09
CA ARG A 544 -8.90 16.47 -15.43
C ARG A 544 -7.48 16.27 -15.95
N GLY A 545 -6.70 15.36 -15.35
CA GLY A 545 -5.36 14.97 -15.80
C GLY A 545 -5.36 14.33 -17.20
N ASP A 546 -6.25 13.35 -17.43
CA ASP A 546 -6.41 12.73 -18.74
C ASP A 546 -6.81 13.77 -19.82
N LEU A 547 -7.73 14.68 -19.52
CA LEU A 547 -8.13 15.76 -20.43
C LEU A 547 -6.99 16.77 -20.68
N ALA A 548 -6.26 17.17 -19.64
CA ALA A 548 -5.13 18.09 -19.77
C ALA A 548 -4.03 17.49 -20.67
N ALA A 549 -3.77 16.19 -20.54
CA ALA A 549 -2.81 15.46 -21.37
C ALA A 549 -3.26 15.40 -22.85
N VAL A 550 -4.56 15.18 -23.12
CA VAL A 550 -5.14 15.27 -24.46
C VAL A 550 -4.97 16.69 -25.04
N LEU A 551 -5.27 17.74 -24.27
CA LEU A 551 -5.13 19.14 -24.70
C LEU A 551 -3.67 19.54 -24.94
N ALA A 552 -2.72 18.94 -24.22
CA ALA A 552 -1.29 19.10 -24.43
C ALA A 552 -0.74 18.30 -25.64
N GLY A 553 -1.58 17.53 -26.34
CA GLY A 553 -1.17 16.71 -27.49
C GLY A 553 -0.45 15.41 -27.11
N ALA A 554 -0.45 15.02 -25.83
CA ALA A 554 0.18 13.82 -25.30
C ALA A 554 -0.84 12.97 -24.52
N PRO A 555 -1.86 12.41 -25.18
CA PRO A 555 -2.93 11.65 -24.52
C PRO A 555 -2.37 10.47 -23.73
N ARG A 556 -2.86 10.26 -22.51
CA ARG A 556 -2.42 9.15 -21.66
C ARG A 556 -2.93 7.81 -22.19
N PRO A 557 -2.21 6.71 -21.97
CA PRO A 557 -2.66 5.37 -22.36
C PRO A 557 -4.06 5.05 -21.80
N PRO A 558 -4.94 4.37 -22.57
CA PRO A 558 -6.29 4.07 -22.13
C PRO A 558 -6.31 3.08 -20.95
N ALA A 559 -7.33 3.20 -20.10
CA ALA A 559 -7.63 2.20 -19.08
C ALA A 559 -8.28 0.96 -19.72
N LEU A 560 -7.77 -0.23 -19.38
CA LEU A 560 -8.27 -1.53 -19.83
C LEU A 560 -9.20 -2.19 -18.79
N GLY A 561 -9.01 -1.88 -17.51
CA GLY A 561 -9.75 -2.45 -16.37
C GLY A 561 -9.33 -1.79 -15.07
N ALA A 562 -9.99 -2.15 -13.96
CA ALA A 562 -9.60 -1.70 -12.63
C ALA A 562 -9.81 -2.79 -11.56
N LEU A 563 -8.94 -2.78 -10.56
CA LEU A 563 -9.13 -3.54 -9.31
C LEU A 563 -9.43 -2.57 -8.18
N LEU A 564 -10.51 -2.79 -7.42
CA LEU A 564 -10.92 -1.95 -6.29
C LEU A 564 -10.64 -2.66 -4.96
N PHE A 565 -9.93 -1.95 -4.08
CA PHE A 565 -9.70 -2.34 -2.69
C PHE A 565 -10.44 -1.34 -1.81
N VAL A 566 -11.38 -1.84 -1.01
CA VAL A 566 -12.28 -1.04 -0.16
C VAL A 566 -12.04 -1.43 1.29
N ASP A 567 -11.77 -0.48 2.19
CA ASP A 567 -11.61 -0.80 3.60
C ASP A 567 -12.90 -1.40 4.20
N LEU A 568 -12.75 -2.39 5.10
CA LEU A 568 -13.86 -3.14 5.70
C LEU A 568 -14.81 -2.29 6.56
N GLU A 569 -14.41 -1.08 6.99
CA GLU A 569 -15.29 -0.12 7.68
C GLU A 569 -16.15 0.73 6.72
N ARG A 570 -15.95 0.61 5.40
CA ARG A 570 -16.72 1.33 4.37
C ARG A 570 -17.91 0.51 3.85
N GLY A 571 -18.27 0.62 2.57
CA GLY A 571 -19.40 -0.10 1.98
C GLY A 571 -20.77 0.26 2.55
N ALA A 572 -21.68 -0.71 2.57
CA ALA A 572 -23.09 -0.49 2.88
C ALA A 572 -23.33 0.01 4.32
N GLY A 573 -22.49 -0.40 5.27
CA GLY A 573 -22.59 0.03 6.67
C GLY A 573 -22.32 1.53 6.87
N LEU A 574 -21.38 2.08 6.12
CA LEU A 574 -21.01 3.50 6.16
C LEU A 574 -21.91 4.37 5.28
N HIS A 575 -22.21 3.91 4.07
CA HIS A 575 -22.90 4.72 3.06
C HIS A 575 -24.44 4.62 3.15
N GLY A 576 -24.97 3.57 3.77
CA GLY A 576 -26.41 3.28 3.80
C GLY A 576 -26.94 2.66 2.50
N GLU A 577 -26.08 2.42 1.52
CA GLU A 577 -26.36 1.80 0.23
C GLU A 577 -25.20 0.88 -0.18
N ALA A 578 -25.51 -0.31 -0.69
CA ALA A 578 -24.52 -1.27 -1.17
C ALA A 578 -23.93 -0.83 -2.52
N GLY A 579 -22.69 -1.21 -2.81
CA GLY A 579 -22.04 -0.93 -4.08
C GLY A 579 -21.63 0.53 -4.27
N TYR A 580 -21.60 1.35 -3.22
CA TYR A 580 -21.39 2.80 -3.36
C TYR A 580 -20.06 3.14 -4.05
N GLU A 581 -18.94 2.63 -3.53
CA GLU A 581 -17.61 2.91 -4.11
C GLU A 581 -17.44 2.26 -5.48
N ALA A 582 -17.96 1.04 -5.66
CA ALA A 582 -17.97 0.35 -6.95
C ALA A 582 -18.75 1.16 -8.02
N GLY A 583 -19.92 1.68 -7.65
CA GLY A 583 -20.78 2.51 -8.48
C GLY A 583 -20.16 3.86 -8.82
N GLN A 584 -19.56 4.55 -7.85
CA GLN A 584 -18.76 5.77 -8.10
C GLN A 584 -17.62 5.47 -9.08
N VAL A 585 -16.76 4.48 -8.77
CA VAL A 585 -15.60 4.16 -9.60
C VAL A 585 -16.03 3.77 -11.01
N GLY A 586 -17.05 2.92 -11.18
CA GLY A 586 -17.54 2.52 -12.51
C GLY A 586 -18.22 3.65 -13.31
N ALA A 587 -18.83 4.63 -12.65
CA ALA A 587 -19.40 5.81 -13.32
C ALA A 587 -18.31 6.71 -13.93
N PHE A 588 -17.16 6.84 -13.27
CA PHE A 588 -16.00 7.57 -13.81
C PHE A 588 -15.14 6.69 -14.73
N LEU A 589 -14.97 5.41 -14.43
CA LEU A 589 -14.15 4.45 -15.15
C LEU A 589 -15.03 3.29 -15.65
N PRO A 590 -15.72 3.46 -16.80
CA PRO A 590 -16.57 2.42 -17.39
C PRO A 590 -15.72 1.35 -18.09
N VAL A 591 -14.93 0.64 -17.28
CA VAL A 591 -14.06 -0.48 -17.63
C VAL A 591 -14.43 -1.67 -16.74
N PRO A 592 -14.05 -2.91 -17.09
CA PRO A 592 -14.33 -4.06 -16.23
C PRO A 592 -13.68 -3.87 -14.85
N LEU A 593 -14.51 -3.98 -13.82
CA LEU A 593 -14.14 -3.80 -12.42
C LEU A 593 -14.14 -5.17 -11.73
N GLY A 594 -13.09 -5.45 -10.96
CA GLY A 594 -13.05 -6.51 -9.95
C GLY A 594 -12.49 -5.96 -8.64
N GLY A 595 -12.47 -6.74 -7.56
CA GLY A 595 -11.99 -6.21 -6.28
C GLY A 595 -12.47 -6.95 -5.04
N MET A 596 -12.09 -6.40 -3.89
CA MET A 596 -12.34 -6.95 -2.57
C MET A 596 -12.50 -5.85 -1.52
N TYR A 597 -13.19 -6.19 -0.43
CA TYR A 597 -13.03 -5.49 0.83
C TYR A 597 -11.73 -5.96 1.50
N ALA A 598 -10.86 -5.04 1.87
CA ALA A 598 -9.57 -5.28 2.50
C ALA A 598 -9.58 -4.85 3.99
N ALA A 599 -8.58 -5.28 4.74
CA ALA A 599 -8.35 -4.85 6.12
C ALA A 599 -7.35 -3.68 6.22
N ALA A 600 -6.76 -3.31 5.08
CA ALA A 600 -5.89 -2.17 4.81
C ALA A 600 -5.54 -2.22 3.31
N GLU A 601 -5.36 -1.09 2.66
CA GLU A 601 -5.03 -0.99 1.23
C GLU A 601 -3.52 -0.78 1.05
N VAL A 602 -2.94 -1.39 0.02
CA VAL A 602 -1.61 -1.03 -0.47
C VAL A 602 -1.79 -0.01 -1.59
N SER A 603 -1.09 1.12 -1.50
CA SER A 603 -1.03 2.09 -2.59
C SER A 603 0.33 2.77 -2.67
N THR A 604 0.60 3.37 -3.83
CA THR A 604 1.78 4.21 -4.08
C THR A 604 1.33 5.65 -4.23
N VAL A 605 1.71 6.49 -3.25
CA VAL A 605 1.49 7.94 -3.29
C VAL A 605 2.87 8.59 -3.25
N ASN A 606 3.09 9.62 -4.07
CA ASN A 606 4.39 10.30 -4.19
C ASN A 606 5.59 9.35 -4.39
N ARG A 607 5.40 8.32 -5.23
CA ARG A 607 6.37 7.25 -5.56
C ARG A 607 6.81 6.37 -4.38
N LYS A 608 6.12 6.45 -3.24
CA LYS A 608 6.36 5.60 -2.07
C LYS A 608 5.17 4.69 -1.84
N ALA A 609 5.42 3.40 -1.69
CA ALA A 609 4.43 2.41 -1.32
C ALA A 609 4.17 2.46 0.19
N ALA A 610 2.90 2.46 0.58
CA ALA A 610 2.49 2.40 1.98
C ALA A 610 1.24 1.52 2.14
N LEU A 611 1.01 1.12 3.41
CA LEU A 611 -0.29 0.65 3.85
C LEU A 611 -1.12 1.87 4.26
N TYR A 612 -2.32 1.96 3.71
CA TYR A 612 -3.37 2.86 4.12
C TYR A 612 -4.41 2.03 4.86
N GLU A 613 -4.88 2.51 5.99
CA GLU A 613 -6.05 1.96 6.66
C GLU A 613 -7.21 2.93 6.35
N LEU A 614 -8.45 2.45 6.41
CA LEU A 614 -9.64 3.30 6.31
C LEU A 614 -9.85 3.94 4.92
N ALA A 615 -9.24 3.39 3.86
CA ALA A 615 -9.14 3.98 2.53
C ALA A 615 -9.94 3.22 1.44
N THR A 616 -9.93 3.76 0.23
CA THR A 616 -10.34 3.06 -1.00
C THR A 616 -9.24 3.27 -2.04
N VAL A 617 -8.77 2.18 -2.67
CA VAL A 617 -7.75 2.22 -3.72
C VAL A 617 -8.28 1.56 -4.98
N ALA A 618 -8.41 2.32 -6.06
CA ALA A 618 -8.65 1.79 -7.39
C ALA A 618 -7.32 1.69 -8.15
N ALA A 619 -6.85 0.45 -8.38
CA ALA A 619 -5.72 0.15 -9.24
C ALA A 619 -6.19 0.07 -10.69
N VAL A 620 -6.07 1.19 -11.42
CA VAL A 620 -6.45 1.30 -12.83
C VAL A 620 -5.36 0.67 -13.68
N LEU A 621 -5.68 -0.40 -14.41
CA LEU A 621 -4.77 -1.01 -15.37
C LEU A 621 -4.80 -0.22 -16.68
N ARG A 622 -3.70 0.44 -17.04
CA ARG A 622 -3.53 1.12 -18.33
C ARG A 622 -2.61 0.31 -19.25
N VAL A 623 -2.76 0.51 -20.56
CA VAL A 623 -1.95 -0.16 -21.59
C VAL A 623 -1.36 0.84 -22.57
N ASP A 624 -0.04 1.00 -22.53
CA ASP A 624 0.73 1.71 -23.55
C ASP A 624 0.95 0.80 -24.78
N THR A 625 0.09 0.96 -25.78
CA THR A 625 0.18 0.22 -27.04
C THR A 625 1.33 0.67 -27.95
N ALA A 626 1.95 1.83 -27.69
CA ALA A 626 3.17 2.24 -28.38
C ALA A 626 4.38 1.49 -27.80
N ALA A 627 4.45 1.33 -26.47
CA ALA A 627 5.46 0.47 -25.83
C ALA A 627 5.31 -1.02 -26.18
N ALA A 628 4.09 -1.48 -26.51
CA ALA A 628 3.84 -2.85 -26.98
C ALA A 628 4.41 -3.09 -28.40
N GLN A 629 4.59 -2.04 -29.20
CA GLN A 629 5.24 -2.09 -30.51
C GLN A 629 6.74 -1.81 -30.33
N GLY A 630 7.47 -2.82 -29.87
CA GLY A 630 8.95 -2.76 -29.81
C GLY A 630 9.56 -2.35 -31.16
N PRO A 631 10.77 -1.77 -31.17
CA PRO A 631 11.31 -1.06 -32.32
C PRO A 631 11.30 -1.93 -33.58
N THR A 632 10.41 -1.61 -34.52
CA THR A 632 10.34 -2.31 -35.79
C THR A 632 11.65 -2.10 -36.55
N ALA A 633 12.18 -3.17 -37.12
CA ALA A 633 13.41 -3.15 -37.92
C ALA A 633 13.18 -2.54 -39.32
N ASP A 634 12.40 -1.45 -39.41
CA ASP A 634 12.04 -0.74 -40.65
C ASP A 634 12.98 0.44 -40.96
N ALA A 635 14.15 0.50 -40.31
CA ALA A 635 15.30 1.28 -40.78
C ALA A 635 15.99 0.61 -41.99
N GLY A 636 15.20 0.09 -42.94
CA GLY A 636 15.64 -0.86 -43.98
C GLY A 636 15.00 -0.69 -45.36
N SER A 637 14.48 0.51 -45.69
CA SER A 637 13.81 0.75 -46.99
C SER A 637 14.16 2.10 -47.66
N ALA A 638 14.77 3.06 -46.94
CA ALA A 638 15.05 4.41 -47.44
C ALA A 638 16.40 4.57 -48.20
N ALA A 639 17.00 3.48 -48.69
CA ALA A 639 18.37 3.50 -49.24
C ALA A 639 18.56 2.69 -50.53
N ALA A 640 17.63 2.78 -51.49
CA ALA A 640 17.74 2.08 -52.78
C ALA A 640 17.14 2.82 -53.98
N GLN A 641 17.26 4.16 -54.06
CA GLN A 641 16.79 4.89 -55.27
C GLN A 641 17.51 6.23 -55.56
N GLN A 642 18.84 6.26 -55.48
CA GLN A 642 19.62 7.40 -56.01
C GLN A 642 21.06 7.03 -56.42
N GLN A 643 21.21 6.32 -57.54
CA GLN A 643 22.44 6.32 -58.36
C GLN A 643 22.16 5.65 -59.72
N GLY A 644 22.16 6.44 -60.80
CA GLY A 644 21.91 5.94 -62.16
C GLY A 644 21.28 7.00 -63.07
N GLY A 645 22.07 7.97 -63.54
CA GLY A 645 21.54 9.06 -64.39
C GLY A 645 22.50 10.22 -64.63
N GLY A 646 23.76 9.93 -64.98
CA GLY A 646 24.73 10.96 -65.40
C GLY A 646 24.98 10.88 -66.91
N GLY A 647 24.62 11.94 -67.65
CA GLY A 647 25.03 12.13 -69.05
C GLY A 647 24.07 12.97 -69.90
N SER A 648 24.60 14.01 -70.57
CA SER A 648 23.96 14.89 -71.59
C SER A 648 22.73 15.72 -71.13
N GLU A 649 22.51 16.97 -71.56
CA GLU A 649 23.22 17.81 -72.53
C GLU A 649 22.90 19.32 -72.38
N SER A 650 23.77 20.16 -72.96
CA SER A 650 23.51 21.48 -73.57
C SER A 650 22.56 22.53 -72.95
N ALA A 651 23.18 23.61 -72.49
CA ALA A 651 22.82 25.03 -72.64
C ALA A 651 21.56 25.46 -73.45
N ALA A 652 20.79 26.41 -72.89
CA ALA A 652 20.53 27.78 -73.42
C ALA A 652 19.36 28.45 -72.67
N GLY A 653 19.46 29.75 -72.37
CA GLY A 653 18.38 30.55 -71.76
C GLY A 653 18.88 31.55 -70.72
#